data_AF-A0A959FU13-F1
#
_entry.id   AF-A0A959FU13-F1
#
_cell.length_a   1.000
_cell.length_b   1.000
_cell.length_c   1.000
_cell.angle_alpha   90.00
_cell.angle_beta   90.00
_cell.angle_gamma   90.00
#
_symmetry.space_group_name_H-M   'P 1'
#
loop_
_entity.id
_entity.type
_entity.pdbx_description
1 polymer ?
#
loop_
_entity_poly.entity_id
_entity_poly.type
_entity_poly.pdbx_seq_one_letter_code
_entity_poly.pdbx_strand_id
1 'polypeptide(L)'
;MKYAYLVLAALAMHFSLAAQSQGVTWQATSGDQLPAEPDARTFEYARSPQFFQVNPVELRTHLLADQTTEVILPLPSGELVPVTIANDPILGPGLAARYPEIQTFRVLPNRSVRGGRIGWTNHGLHATLRTADGVVYIDPYFNTRRDYYTVYYANDAGDQVETSFVCENEPQTFEVETLYQAGERQDIAALEALGAPVMLHRYRLAVAATGEFTSYHGGTVEDGLAAIATIVNRLNEVYEVDIAVRFELIDGLDDVIFTNALLDPYPGLSPGDLWEINNSVLFDSIGPANFDIGHLFDTGPGAGGGIGFIGSACGPNRGQAVSGMANPQGDPYTINIVAHEMGHQMGGLHTMSSCQNVQPQTSYEPGSGSTIMAYTGICPPGNNLQVNSDAYYHTNSLQLIFGFMHNGNGAACANPQDFGNTRPDVIVPYEDGFYIPISTPFELTGEAIDTEDTELTYCWEEYDKEEDIQAPPGSPEGNSPIFRSRPPNPSPTRVFPRIETIVSNGSDNSEVLPTYTRTLTFRCTVRDNHPGAGGFSYDQVQFFSTASAGPFRVLIPNTSTIAWHVGDYQEVLWDVANTNNSLVNCHFVNIKLSTDGGYTYPYTLLENAPNTGTAFVTVPDAVTDEARIRVEAADNIFFDISNADFAIQPATAPGYTLDLNPLY
;
A
#
# COMPACT_ATOMS: atom_id res chain seq x y z
N MET A 1 53.72 -62.71 -24.96
CA MET A 1 54.63 -61.87 -24.15
C MET A 1 53.79 -60.88 -23.35
N LYS A 2 53.90 -60.93 -22.02
CA LYS A 2 53.67 -59.88 -20.98
C LYS A 2 52.34 -59.07 -21.04
N TYR A 3 51.35 -59.36 -20.17
CA TYR A 3 51.14 -58.90 -18.77
C TYR A 3 50.75 -57.41 -18.60
N ALA A 4 49.48 -57.16 -18.23
CA ALA A 4 48.98 -56.12 -17.30
C ALA A 4 47.42 -56.24 -17.23
N TYR A 5 46.79 -56.91 -16.25
CA TYR A 5 46.39 -56.46 -14.89
C TYR A 5 45.33 -55.33 -14.89
N LEU A 6 44.05 -55.63 -14.57
CA LEU A 6 43.34 -55.55 -13.25
C LEU A 6 42.49 -54.26 -13.21
N VAL A 7 41.22 -54.16 -12.79
CA VAL A 7 40.31 -54.96 -11.94
C VAL A 7 38.87 -54.62 -12.37
N LEU A 8 37.99 -55.62 -12.55
CA LEU A 8 36.53 -55.45 -12.49
C LEU A 8 36.10 -55.56 -11.03
N ALA A 9 35.52 -54.50 -10.45
CA ALA A 9 34.87 -54.54 -9.14
C ALA A 9 33.40 -54.14 -9.29
N ALA A 10 32.56 -54.96 -8.66
CA ALA A 10 31.10 -55.00 -8.72
C ALA A 10 30.40 -53.64 -8.54
N LEU A 11 29.50 -53.31 -9.47
CA LEU A 11 28.45 -52.32 -9.25
C LEU A 11 27.27 -53.03 -8.55
N ALA A 12 27.21 -52.95 -7.23
CA ALA A 12 26.00 -53.25 -6.47
C ALA A 12 25.06 -52.04 -6.59
N MET A 13 24.02 -52.16 -7.41
CA MET A 13 22.92 -51.19 -7.47
C MET A 13 22.23 -51.14 -6.10
N HIS A 14 22.51 -50.10 -5.33
CA HIS A 14 21.60 -49.64 -4.29
C HIS A 14 20.53 -48.81 -4.98
N PHE A 15 19.35 -49.39 -5.19
CA PHE A 15 18.14 -48.59 -5.40
C PHE A 15 17.79 -47.97 -4.05
N SER A 16 18.28 -46.77 -3.78
CA SER A 16 17.60 -45.87 -2.87
C SER A 16 16.29 -45.46 -3.56
N LEU A 17 15.17 -46.03 -3.10
CA LEU A 17 13.86 -45.42 -3.28
C LEU A 17 13.92 -44.04 -2.60
N ALA A 18 14.24 -43.01 -3.37
CA ALA A 18 13.81 -41.67 -3.02
C ALA A 18 12.28 -41.69 -3.15
N ALA A 19 11.59 -41.64 -2.01
CA ALA A 19 10.20 -41.23 -2.01
C ALA A 19 10.16 -39.82 -2.60
N GLN A 20 9.68 -39.69 -3.83
CA GLN A 20 9.23 -38.39 -4.33
C GLN A 20 8.07 -37.99 -3.43
N SER A 21 8.26 -37.03 -2.54
CA SER A 21 7.13 -36.33 -1.94
C SER A 21 6.37 -35.70 -3.09
N GLN A 22 5.16 -36.19 -3.38
CA GLN A 22 4.26 -35.49 -4.29
C GLN A 22 4.01 -34.12 -3.65
N GLY A 23 4.56 -33.06 -4.25
CA GLY A 23 4.39 -31.70 -3.76
C GLY A 23 2.94 -31.26 -3.90
N VAL A 24 2.53 -30.31 -3.05
CA VAL A 24 1.22 -29.65 -3.14
C VAL A 24 1.00 -29.14 -4.57
N THR A 25 -0.08 -29.59 -5.21
CA THR A 25 -0.37 -29.22 -6.60
C THR A 25 -1.57 -28.28 -6.65
N TRP A 26 -1.34 -27.06 -7.11
CA TRP A 26 -2.39 -26.10 -7.45
C TRP A 26 -2.82 -26.30 -8.91
N GLN A 27 -4.11 -26.45 -9.14
CA GLN A 27 -4.70 -26.63 -10.47
C GLN A 27 -5.56 -25.42 -10.80
N ALA A 28 -5.19 -24.68 -11.84
CA ALA A 28 -6.02 -23.58 -12.32
C ALA A 28 -7.40 -24.10 -12.74
N THR A 29 -8.45 -23.37 -12.38
CA THR A 29 -9.83 -23.65 -12.76
C THR A 29 -10.50 -22.35 -13.24
N SER A 30 -11.71 -22.45 -13.79
CA SER A 30 -12.50 -21.29 -14.24
C SER A 30 -13.75 -21.14 -13.39
N GLY A 31 -14.29 -19.92 -13.30
CA GLY A 31 -15.54 -19.64 -12.57
C GLY A 31 -16.69 -20.60 -12.93
N ASP A 32 -16.86 -20.93 -14.22
CA ASP A 32 -17.90 -21.85 -14.72
C ASP A 32 -17.71 -23.32 -14.28
N GLN A 33 -16.54 -23.67 -13.76
CA GLN A 33 -16.20 -25.01 -13.27
C GLN A 33 -16.24 -25.09 -11.73
N LEU A 34 -16.50 -23.98 -11.04
CA LEU A 34 -16.66 -23.98 -9.60
C LEU A 34 -17.98 -24.70 -9.24
N PRO A 35 -17.99 -25.59 -8.23
CA PRO A 35 -19.22 -26.30 -7.89
C PRO A 35 -20.28 -25.33 -7.36
N ALA A 36 -21.51 -25.45 -7.86
CA ALA A 36 -22.64 -24.68 -7.36
C ALA A 36 -23.01 -25.16 -5.95
N GLU A 37 -22.85 -24.29 -4.95
CA GLU A 37 -23.27 -24.53 -3.57
C GLU A 37 -24.29 -23.45 -3.14
N PRO A 38 -25.61 -23.74 -3.22
CA PRO A 38 -26.66 -22.74 -3.00
C PRO A 38 -26.65 -22.09 -1.62
N ASP A 39 -26.04 -22.76 -0.63
CA ASP A 39 -25.99 -22.34 0.77
C ASP A 39 -24.57 -21.96 1.24
N ALA A 40 -23.56 -22.10 0.37
CA ALA A 40 -22.22 -21.63 0.67
C ALA A 40 -22.10 -20.15 0.29
N ARG A 41 -21.49 -19.35 1.16
CA ARG A 41 -21.12 -17.98 0.78
C ARG A 41 -19.93 -18.11 -0.16
N THR A 42 -20.13 -17.73 -1.41
CA THR A 42 -19.04 -17.56 -2.37
C THR A 42 -18.47 -16.18 -2.20
N PHE A 43 -17.15 -16.10 -2.15
CA PHE A 43 -16.51 -14.81 -2.02
C PHE A 43 -16.18 -14.23 -3.40
N GLU A 44 -17.00 -13.29 -3.85
CA GLU A 44 -16.69 -12.46 -5.03
C GLU A 44 -15.78 -11.31 -4.58
N TYR A 45 -14.56 -11.67 -4.20
CA TYR A 45 -13.58 -10.74 -3.61
C TYR A 45 -12.87 -9.85 -4.61
N ALA A 46 -13.01 -10.05 -5.92
CA ALA A 46 -12.18 -9.33 -6.86
C ALA A 46 -12.89 -9.08 -8.19
N ARG A 47 -12.51 -7.98 -8.85
CA ARG A 47 -12.95 -7.64 -10.21
C ARG A 47 -12.35 -8.59 -11.26
N SER A 48 -11.13 -9.09 -11.01
CA SER A 48 -10.36 -9.92 -11.95
C SER A 48 -9.66 -11.12 -11.27
N PRO A 49 -10.38 -12.02 -10.58
CA PRO A 49 -9.76 -13.13 -9.87
C PRO A 49 -9.26 -14.24 -10.80
N GLN A 50 -8.22 -14.94 -10.37
CA GLN A 50 -7.91 -16.29 -10.81
C GLN A 50 -8.43 -17.32 -9.79
N PHE A 51 -8.84 -18.49 -10.27
CA PHE A 51 -9.34 -19.56 -9.42
C PHE A 51 -8.42 -20.77 -9.47
N PHE A 52 -8.19 -21.38 -8.31
CA PHE A 52 -7.39 -22.59 -8.20
C PHE A 52 -8.05 -23.62 -7.30
N GLN A 53 -7.81 -24.89 -7.63
CA GLN A 53 -8.12 -26.04 -6.79
C GLN A 53 -6.84 -26.64 -6.20
N VAL A 54 -6.89 -27.07 -4.93
CA VAL A 54 -5.77 -27.73 -4.23
C VAL A 54 -6.30 -28.79 -3.27
N ASN A 55 -5.51 -29.83 -2.99
CA ASN A 55 -5.85 -30.79 -1.95
C ASN A 55 -5.58 -30.18 -0.55
N PRO A 56 -6.61 -29.89 0.26
CA PRO A 56 -6.42 -29.22 1.55
C PRO A 56 -5.62 -30.05 2.56
N VAL A 57 -5.70 -31.38 2.48
CA VAL A 57 -4.97 -32.26 3.42
C VAL A 57 -3.47 -32.24 3.11
N GLU A 58 -3.11 -32.30 1.82
CA GLU A 58 -1.72 -32.19 1.39
C GLU A 58 -1.15 -30.81 1.70
N LEU A 59 -1.89 -29.74 1.36
CA LEU A 59 -1.49 -28.37 1.65
C LEU A 59 -1.25 -28.15 3.15
N ARG A 60 -2.20 -28.55 4.01
CA ARG A 60 -2.04 -28.49 5.47
C ARG A 60 -0.83 -29.28 5.95
N THR A 61 -0.68 -30.52 5.48
CA THR A 61 0.43 -31.39 5.91
C THR A 61 1.77 -30.76 5.55
N HIS A 62 1.86 -30.14 4.37
CA HIS A 62 3.06 -29.48 3.91
C HIS A 62 3.37 -28.20 4.69
N LEU A 63 2.37 -27.34 4.93
CA LEU A 63 2.52 -26.14 5.77
C LEU A 63 3.03 -26.45 7.18
N LEU A 64 2.67 -27.61 7.73
CA LEU A 64 2.97 -28.02 9.10
C LEU A 64 4.14 -29.00 9.21
N ALA A 65 4.87 -29.26 8.11
CA ALA A 65 5.89 -30.29 8.06
C ALA A 65 7.12 -29.96 8.93
N ASP A 66 7.63 -28.73 8.81
CA ASP A 66 8.83 -28.25 9.49
C ASP A 66 8.65 -26.81 10.01
N GLN A 67 9.54 -26.36 10.91
CA GLN A 67 9.55 -24.98 11.41
C GLN A 67 9.79 -23.94 10.31
N THR A 68 10.52 -24.34 9.26
CA THR A 68 10.72 -23.55 8.04
C THR A 68 10.51 -24.47 6.85
N THR A 69 9.57 -24.12 5.98
CA THR A 69 9.15 -24.99 4.86
C THR A 69 9.04 -24.18 3.58
N GLU A 70 9.42 -24.78 2.44
CA GLU A 70 9.13 -24.21 1.12
C GLU A 70 7.75 -24.69 0.63
N VAL A 71 6.88 -23.77 0.24
CA VAL A 71 5.51 -24.02 -0.22
C VAL A 71 5.34 -23.39 -1.59
N ILE A 72 4.63 -24.06 -2.50
CA ILE A 72 4.28 -23.46 -3.80
C ILE A 72 2.94 -22.74 -3.65
N LEU A 73 2.87 -21.48 -4.10
CA LEU A 73 1.65 -20.67 -4.10
C LEU A 73 1.38 -20.07 -5.49
N PRO A 74 0.11 -19.91 -5.90
CA PRO A 74 -0.25 -19.24 -7.14
C PRO A 74 -0.15 -17.71 -7.05
N LEU A 75 0.14 -17.08 -8.18
CA LEU A 75 0.01 -15.64 -8.41
C LEU A 75 -1.17 -15.32 -9.36
N PRO A 76 -1.65 -14.06 -9.41
CA PRO A 76 -2.73 -13.66 -10.32
C PRO A 76 -2.39 -13.85 -11.81
N SER A 77 -1.09 -13.94 -12.15
CA SER A 77 -0.62 -14.26 -13.51
C SER A 77 -0.87 -15.72 -13.93
N GLY A 78 -1.23 -16.60 -12.99
CA GLY A 78 -1.27 -18.05 -13.19
C GLY A 78 0.05 -18.76 -12.88
N GLU A 79 1.13 -18.00 -12.64
CA GLU A 79 2.42 -18.56 -12.25
C GLU A 79 2.35 -19.19 -10.85
N LEU A 80 3.05 -20.31 -10.66
CA LEU A 80 3.23 -20.95 -9.36
C LEU A 80 4.64 -20.64 -8.85
N VAL A 81 4.73 -19.95 -7.72
CA VAL A 81 6.01 -19.51 -7.15
C VAL A 81 6.35 -20.24 -5.85
N PRO A 82 7.61 -20.64 -5.63
CA PRO A 82 8.07 -21.14 -4.35
C PRO A 82 8.18 -20.00 -3.34
N VAL A 83 7.64 -20.21 -2.15
CA VAL A 83 7.76 -19.30 -1.00
C VAL A 83 8.31 -20.06 0.20
N THR A 84 9.29 -19.49 0.88
CA THR A 84 9.79 -20.05 2.14
C THR A 84 9.00 -19.44 3.28
N ILE A 85 8.43 -20.28 4.14
CA ILE A 85 7.63 -19.84 5.28
C ILE A 85 8.29 -20.25 6.58
N ALA A 86 8.17 -19.41 7.61
CA ALA A 86 8.59 -19.71 8.97
C ALA A 86 7.39 -19.64 9.92
N ASN A 87 7.29 -20.59 10.86
CA ASN A 87 6.27 -20.56 11.89
C ASN A 87 6.37 -19.25 12.69
N ASP A 88 5.27 -18.51 12.74
CA ASP A 88 5.23 -17.16 13.30
C ASP A 88 3.86 -16.89 13.95
N PRO A 89 3.59 -17.53 15.10
CA PRO A 89 2.25 -17.61 15.67
C PRO A 89 1.81 -16.25 16.21
N ILE A 90 0.53 -15.94 16.00
CA ILE A 90 -0.12 -14.75 16.60
C ILE A 90 -1.00 -15.11 17.80
N LEU A 91 -1.28 -16.39 18.04
CA LEU A 91 -2.01 -16.85 19.22
C LEU A 91 -1.07 -16.98 20.42
N GLY A 92 -1.54 -16.56 21.59
CA GLY A 92 -0.91 -16.84 22.86
C GLY A 92 -0.67 -18.35 23.05
N PRO A 93 0.39 -18.77 23.77
CA PRO A 93 0.78 -20.18 23.83
C PRO A 93 -0.31 -21.11 24.39
N GLY A 94 -1.09 -20.66 25.38
CA GLY A 94 -2.19 -21.42 25.95
C GLY A 94 -3.37 -21.53 24.99
N LEU A 95 -3.69 -20.46 24.27
CA LEU A 95 -4.74 -20.45 23.26
C LEU A 95 -4.36 -21.33 22.06
N ALA A 96 -3.14 -21.21 21.55
CA ALA A 96 -2.61 -22.04 20.47
C ALA A 96 -2.63 -23.55 20.82
N ALA A 97 -2.37 -23.91 22.08
CA ALA A 97 -2.47 -25.29 22.53
C ALA A 97 -3.92 -25.84 22.56
N ARG A 98 -4.91 -24.97 22.80
CA ARG A 98 -6.34 -25.34 22.75
C ARG A 98 -6.87 -25.42 21.32
N TYR A 99 -6.38 -24.57 20.42
CA TYR A 99 -6.82 -24.45 19.03
C TYR A 99 -5.68 -24.71 18.04
N PRO A 100 -5.13 -25.94 18.00
CA PRO A 100 -3.94 -26.25 17.20
C PRO A 100 -4.15 -26.19 15.68
N GLU A 101 -5.40 -26.14 15.22
CA GLU A 101 -5.75 -25.97 13.79
C GLU A 101 -5.52 -24.54 13.29
N ILE A 102 -5.34 -23.56 14.17
CA ILE A 102 -5.06 -22.17 13.82
C ILE A 102 -3.56 -21.94 13.86
N GLN A 103 -2.95 -21.77 12.69
CA GLN A 103 -1.50 -21.64 12.52
C GLN A 103 -1.20 -20.45 11.62
N THR A 104 -0.18 -19.68 11.97
CA THR A 104 0.24 -18.49 11.21
C THR A 104 1.74 -18.52 10.97
N PHE A 105 2.13 -17.96 9.84
CA PHE A 105 3.48 -18.04 9.30
C PHE A 105 3.86 -16.71 8.67
N ARG A 106 5.15 -16.41 8.73
CA ARG A 106 5.78 -15.34 7.96
C ARG A 106 6.34 -15.91 6.67
N VAL A 107 6.14 -15.19 5.57
CA VAL A 107 6.82 -15.45 4.30
C VAL A 107 8.16 -14.75 4.31
N LEU A 108 9.23 -15.51 4.12
CA LEU A 108 10.58 -14.98 4.00
C LEU A 108 10.81 -14.44 2.58
N PRO A 109 11.52 -13.31 2.44
CA PRO A 109 11.78 -12.72 1.13
C PRO A 109 12.63 -13.65 0.26
N ASN A 110 12.35 -13.63 -1.03
CA ASN A 110 13.15 -14.24 -2.08
C ASN A 110 13.06 -13.38 -3.35
N ARG A 111 13.46 -13.92 -4.51
CA ARG A 111 13.46 -13.16 -5.77
C ARG A 111 12.05 -12.79 -6.28
N SER A 112 11.04 -13.60 -6.00
CA SER A 112 9.68 -13.45 -6.54
C SER A 112 8.71 -12.82 -5.54
N VAL A 113 8.95 -13.03 -4.24
CA VAL A 113 8.15 -12.46 -3.14
C VAL A 113 9.06 -11.69 -2.18
N ARG A 114 8.66 -10.48 -1.82
CA ARG A 114 9.37 -9.60 -0.88
C ARG A 114 9.02 -9.88 0.58
N GLY A 115 8.05 -10.74 0.83
CA GLY A 115 7.54 -11.06 2.16
C GLY A 115 6.04 -11.28 2.13
N GLY A 116 5.44 -11.38 3.31
CA GLY A 116 4.02 -11.65 3.47
C GLY A 116 3.68 -12.45 4.72
N ARG A 117 2.41 -12.78 4.87
CA ARG A 117 1.88 -13.59 5.97
C ARG A 117 0.91 -14.64 5.45
N ILE A 118 0.97 -15.83 6.04
CA ILE A 118 0.10 -16.95 5.71
C ILE A 118 -0.60 -17.43 6.99
N GLY A 119 -1.88 -17.74 6.90
CA GLY A 119 -2.67 -18.35 7.96
C GLY A 119 -3.33 -19.62 7.44
N TRP A 120 -3.37 -20.65 8.28
CA TRP A 120 -4.18 -21.85 8.10
C TRP A 120 -5.15 -21.96 9.27
N THR A 121 -6.44 -22.10 8.97
CA THR A 121 -7.49 -22.32 9.97
C THR A 121 -8.45 -23.42 9.53
N ASN A 122 -9.52 -23.66 10.30
CA ASN A 122 -10.64 -24.49 9.87
C ASN A 122 -11.41 -23.91 8.66
N HIS A 123 -11.22 -22.62 8.34
CA HIS A 123 -11.71 -21.97 7.11
C HIS A 123 -10.77 -22.13 5.91
N GLY A 124 -9.55 -22.66 6.09
CA GLY A 124 -8.58 -22.89 5.01
C GLY A 124 -7.40 -21.91 5.02
N LEU A 125 -6.67 -21.85 3.91
CA LEU A 125 -5.51 -20.98 3.74
C LEU A 125 -5.94 -19.54 3.46
N HIS A 126 -5.37 -18.58 4.17
CA HIS A 126 -5.42 -17.16 3.81
C HIS A 126 -3.99 -16.65 3.70
N ALA A 127 -3.62 -16.02 2.59
CA ALA A 127 -2.26 -15.52 2.38
C ALA A 127 -2.25 -14.08 1.87
N THR A 128 -1.26 -13.33 2.34
CA THR A 128 -0.79 -12.09 1.72
C THR A 128 0.62 -12.30 1.23
N LEU A 129 0.90 -11.96 -0.03
CA LEU A 129 2.25 -11.96 -0.60
C LEU A 129 2.57 -10.58 -1.14
N ARG A 130 3.70 -10.00 -0.74
CA ARG A 130 4.23 -8.78 -1.37
C ARG A 130 5.07 -9.18 -2.56
N THR A 131 4.77 -8.64 -3.73
CA THR A 131 5.52 -8.89 -4.98
C THR A 131 5.98 -7.56 -5.59
N ALA A 132 6.77 -7.63 -6.66
CA ALA A 132 7.14 -6.43 -7.43
C ALA A 132 5.92 -5.78 -8.12
N ASP A 133 4.92 -6.59 -8.48
CA ASP A 133 3.71 -6.15 -9.20
C ASP A 133 2.58 -5.69 -8.26
N GLY A 134 2.79 -5.82 -6.93
CA GLY A 134 1.84 -5.43 -5.90
C GLY A 134 1.59 -6.50 -4.85
N VAL A 135 0.63 -6.24 -3.97
CA VAL A 135 0.20 -7.17 -2.92
C VAL A 135 -0.80 -8.17 -3.51
N VAL A 136 -0.57 -9.45 -3.26
CA VAL A 136 -1.42 -10.57 -3.72
C VAL A 136 -2.13 -11.20 -2.54
N TYR A 137 -3.42 -11.46 -2.71
CA TYR A 137 -4.23 -12.20 -1.77
C TYR A 137 -4.61 -13.57 -2.33
N ILE A 138 -4.57 -14.57 -1.46
CA ILE A 138 -5.01 -15.94 -1.73
C ILE A 138 -5.98 -16.30 -0.61
N ASP A 139 -7.26 -16.37 -0.93
CA ASP A 139 -8.31 -16.64 0.04
C ASP A 139 -9.20 -17.79 -0.42
N PRO A 140 -9.80 -18.56 0.49
CA PRO A 140 -10.76 -19.59 0.12
C PRO A 140 -11.88 -18.95 -0.70
N TYR A 141 -12.42 -19.66 -1.69
CA TYR A 141 -13.58 -19.17 -2.46
C TYR A 141 -14.91 -19.52 -1.80
N PHE A 142 -14.95 -20.55 -0.95
CA PHE A 142 -16.12 -20.95 -0.17
C PHE A 142 -15.82 -20.85 1.33
N ASN A 143 -16.81 -20.50 2.13
CA ASN A 143 -16.72 -20.58 3.60
C ASN A 143 -16.88 -22.00 4.15
N THR A 144 -17.38 -22.95 3.35
CA THR A 144 -17.65 -24.35 3.72
C THR A 144 -16.58 -25.33 3.24
N ARG A 145 -15.68 -24.89 2.35
CA ARG A 145 -14.68 -25.74 1.72
C ARG A 145 -13.30 -25.11 1.71
N ARG A 146 -12.29 -25.96 1.64
CA ARG A 146 -10.87 -25.58 1.73
C ARG A 146 -10.06 -25.98 0.50
N ASP A 147 -10.73 -26.46 -0.54
CA ASP A 147 -10.11 -26.98 -1.77
C ASP A 147 -10.14 -25.98 -2.93
N TYR A 148 -10.93 -24.90 -2.87
CA TYR A 148 -11.00 -23.87 -3.90
C TYR A 148 -10.59 -22.50 -3.36
N TYR A 149 -9.78 -21.78 -4.13
CA TYR A 149 -9.20 -20.49 -3.75
C TYR A 149 -9.34 -19.47 -4.88
N THR A 150 -9.45 -18.22 -4.46
CA THR A 150 -9.40 -17.02 -5.30
C THR A 150 -8.04 -16.35 -5.10
N VAL A 151 -7.39 -15.98 -6.20
CA VAL A 151 -6.07 -15.33 -6.21
C VAL A 151 -6.19 -14.02 -6.98
N TYR A 152 -5.83 -12.91 -6.35
CA TYR A 152 -6.04 -11.58 -6.92
C TYR A 152 -5.06 -10.56 -6.34
N TYR A 153 -4.84 -9.44 -7.03
CA TYR A 153 -4.11 -8.31 -6.47
C TYR A 153 -5.02 -7.54 -5.51
N ALA A 154 -4.47 -7.02 -4.41
CA ALA A 154 -5.22 -6.22 -3.44
C ALA A 154 -5.99 -5.05 -4.09
N ASN A 155 -5.41 -4.42 -5.12
CA ASN A 155 -6.03 -3.32 -5.87
C ASN A 155 -7.22 -3.76 -6.75
N ASP A 156 -7.33 -5.06 -7.04
CA ASP A 156 -8.47 -5.65 -7.74
C ASP A 156 -9.57 -6.12 -6.78
N ALA A 157 -9.41 -5.90 -5.47
CA ALA A 157 -10.43 -6.23 -4.48
C ALA A 157 -11.78 -5.62 -4.86
N GLY A 158 -12.82 -6.44 -4.74
CA GLY A 158 -14.17 -6.16 -5.20
C GLY A 158 -14.77 -4.95 -4.48
N ASP A 159 -15.67 -4.27 -5.20
CA ASP A 159 -16.43 -3.17 -4.65
C ASP A 159 -17.51 -3.73 -3.72
N GLN A 160 -17.31 -3.64 -2.41
CA GLN A 160 -18.31 -4.05 -1.42
C GLN A 160 -18.69 -2.93 -0.46
N VAL A 161 -18.28 -1.70 -0.74
CA VAL A 161 -18.75 -0.56 0.06
C VAL A 161 -20.18 -0.25 -0.36
N GLU A 162 -21.12 -0.82 0.39
CA GLU A 162 -22.40 -0.15 0.58
C GLU A 162 -22.10 1.26 1.10
N THR A 163 -22.70 2.27 0.48
CA THR A 163 -22.41 3.71 0.58
C THR A 163 -22.70 4.33 1.97
N SER A 164 -22.53 3.58 3.06
CA SER A 164 -23.00 3.96 4.39
C SER A 164 -22.08 3.50 5.54
N PHE A 165 -20.80 3.17 5.30
CA PHE A 165 -19.86 3.05 6.43
C PHE A 165 -19.79 4.40 7.15
N VAL A 166 -19.93 4.37 8.47
CA VAL A 166 -19.81 5.54 9.34
C VAL A 166 -18.84 5.19 10.46
N CYS A 167 -17.68 5.83 10.46
CA CYS A 167 -16.88 5.97 11.67
C CYS A 167 -17.60 7.00 12.56
N GLU A 168 -18.18 6.53 13.65
CA GLU A 168 -18.96 7.36 14.56
C GLU A 168 -18.05 8.28 15.38
N ASN A 169 -18.51 9.51 15.63
CA ASN A 169 -17.69 10.53 16.27
C ASN A 169 -17.39 10.20 17.74
N GLU A 170 -16.11 10.29 18.12
CA GLU A 170 -15.70 10.36 19.51
C GLU A 170 -16.23 11.67 20.15
N PRO A 171 -16.88 11.64 21.32
CA PRO A 171 -17.05 12.85 22.11
C PRO A 171 -15.65 13.33 22.53
N GLN A 172 -15.19 14.42 21.89
CA GLN A 172 -13.86 15.03 22.02
C GLN A 172 -13.40 15.23 23.47
N THR A 173 -12.84 14.19 24.06
CA THR A 173 -12.21 14.24 25.38
C THR A 173 -10.72 13.98 25.30
N PHE A 174 -10.22 13.47 24.17
CA PHE A 174 -8.81 13.42 23.85
C PHE A 174 -8.34 14.74 23.22
N GLU A 175 -7.34 15.39 23.80
CA GLU A 175 -6.74 16.60 23.23
C GLU A 175 -5.94 16.22 21.97
N VAL A 176 -6.57 16.27 20.79
CA VAL A 176 -5.94 16.05 19.46
C VAL A 176 -4.61 16.82 19.33
N GLU A 177 -4.59 18.03 19.89
CA GLU A 177 -3.41 18.89 20.01
C GLU A 177 -2.22 18.19 20.70
N THR A 178 -2.44 17.34 21.71
CA THR A 178 -1.37 16.63 22.41
C THR A 178 -0.76 15.49 21.60
N LEU A 179 -1.52 14.83 20.71
CA LEU A 179 -0.97 13.85 19.76
C LEU A 179 -0.21 14.53 18.63
N TYR A 180 -0.79 15.61 18.10
CA TYR A 180 -0.14 16.43 17.08
C TYR A 180 1.20 16.97 17.57
N GLN A 181 1.23 17.58 18.76
CA GLN A 181 2.45 18.06 19.40
C GLN A 181 3.42 16.94 19.79
N ALA A 182 2.92 15.73 20.11
CA ALA A 182 3.78 14.58 20.37
C ALA A 182 4.54 14.13 19.11
N GLY A 183 3.90 14.19 17.94
CA GLY A 183 4.48 13.87 16.63
C GLY A 183 5.51 14.91 16.11
N GLU A 184 5.47 16.13 16.63
CA GLU A 184 6.39 17.22 16.24
C GLU A 184 7.55 17.48 17.24
N ARG A 185 7.72 16.63 18.27
CA ARG A 185 8.79 16.84 19.27
C ARG A 185 10.19 16.54 18.72
N GLN A 186 11.18 17.33 19.16
CA GLN A 186 12.60 17.17 18.81
C GLN A 186 13.23 15.83 19.24
N ASP A 187 12.60 15.09 20.15
CA ASP A 187 13.04 13.75 20.57
C ASP A 187 12.70 12.65 19.55
N ILE A 188 11.68 12.86 18.70
CA ILE A 188 11.33 11.98 17.57
C ILE A 188 12.40 12.01 16.48
N ALA A 189 12.94 13.20 16.16
CA ALA A 189 13.96 13.35 15.14
C ALA A 189 15.23 12.50 15.40
N ALA A 190 15.53 12.20 16.68
CA ALA A 190 16.64 11.30 17.03
C ALA A 190 16.30 9.81 16.81
N LEU A 191 15.02 9.43 16.93
CA LEU A 191 14.52 8.08 16.66
C LEU A 191 14.25 7.83 15.17
N GLU A 192 14.10 8.91 14.40
CA GLU A 192 13.96 8.94 12.93
C GLU A 192 15.30 9.12 12.20
N ALA A 193 16.39 9.35 12.93
CA ALA A 193 17.71 9.56 12.33
C ALA A 193 18.22 8.31 11.60
N LEU A 194 19.05 8.53 10.57
CA LEU A 194 19.76 7.46 9.87
C LEU A 194 20.48 6.53 10.84
N GLY A 195 20.27 5.22 10.66
CA GLY A 195 20.90 4.19 11.47
C GLY A 195 20.28 4.02 12.86
N ALA A 196 19.19 4.72 13.17
CA ALA A 196 18.41 4.45 14.37
C ALA A 196 17.79 3.04 14.27
N PRO A 197 17.82 2.25 15.34
CA PRO A 197 17.28 0.89 15.32
C PRO A 197 15.77 0.90 15.16
N VAL A 198 15.26 0.01 14.31
CA VAL A 198 13.82 -0.25 14.17
C VAL A 198 13.46 -1.42 15.07
N MET A 199 12.63 -1.15 16.07
CA MET A 199 12.17 -2.15 17.03
C MET A 199 10.75 -2.61 16.66
N LEU A 200 10.54 -3.93 16.60
CA LEU A 200 9.19 -4.49 16.50
C LEU A 200 8.47 -4.35 17.83
N HIS A 201 7.42 -3.53 17.88
CA HIS A 201 6.60 -3.33 19.07
C HIS A 201 5.45 -4.33 19.10
N ARG A 202 5.52 -5.31 20.01
CA ARG A 202 4.45 -6.28 20.21
C ARG A 202 3.41 -5.75 21.21
N TYR A 203 2.15 -5.87 20.85
CA TYR A 203 0.99 -5.54 21.68
C TYR A 203 0.08 -6.74 21.85
N ARG A 204 -0.27 -7.06 23.10
CA ARG A 204 -1.24 -8.09 23.44
C ARG A 204 -2.65 -7.60 23.11
N LEU A 205 -3.30 -8.25 22.16
CA LEU A 205 -4.59 -7.88 21.62
C LEU A 205 -5.70 -8.78 22.19
N ALA A 206 -6.72 -8.16 22.78
CA ALA A 206 -7.96 -8.80 23.19
C ALA A 206 -9.10 -8.42 22.24
N VAL A 207 -9.42 -9.30 21.29
CA VAL A 207 -10.60 -9.16 20.42
C VAL A 207 -11.80 -9.91 20.99
N ALA A 208 -12.81 -9.18 21.45
CA ALA A 208 -14.12 -9.77 21.73
C ALA A 208 -14.92 -9.94 20.43
N ALA A 209 -15.84 -10.92 20.40
CA ALA A 209 -16.73 -11.14 19.27
C ALA A 209 -18.17 -11.35 19.73
N THR A 210 -19.12 -10.64 19.13
CA THR A 210 -20.55 -10.82 19.44
C THR A 210 -21.06 -12.17 18.95
N GLY A 211 -22.24 -12.57 19.45
CA GLY A 211 -22.92 -13.76 19.00
C GLY A 211 -23.27 -13.74 17.51
N GLU A 212 -23.54 -12.57 16.94
CA GLU A 212 -23.80 -12.37 15.52
C GLU A 212 -22.55 -12.59 14.67
N PHE A 213 -21.40 -12.01 15.06
CA PHE A 213 -20.13 -12.23 14.36
C PHE A 213 -19.76 -13.71 14.36
N THR A 214 -19.84 -14.36 15.54
CA THR A 214 -19.52 -15.77 15.65
C THR A 214 -20.48 -16.63 14.84
N SER A 215 -21.78 -16.33 14.84
CA SER A 215 -22.79 -17.02 14.03
C SER A 215 -22.52 -16.89 12.53
N TYR A 216 -22.09 -15.71 12.09
CA TYR A 216 -21.73 -15.45 10.70
C TYR A 216 -20.61 -16.39 10.22
N HIS A 217 -19.60 -16.62 11.07
CA HIS A 217 -18.41 -17.40 10.73
C HIS A 217 -18.53 -18.92 10.94
N GLY A 218 -19.65 -19.40 11.49
CA GLY A 218 -19.93 -20.83 11.67
C GLY A 218 -20.64 -21.19 12.98
N GLY A 219 -20.65 -20.27 13.95
CA GLY A 219 -21.42 -20.36 15.18
C GLY A 219 -20.71 -21.03 16.34
N THR A 220 -19.46 -21.48 16.17
CA THR A 220 -18.64 -21.99 17.27
C THR A 220 -17.54 -21.01 17.66
N VAL A 221 -17.01 -21.15 18.88
CA VAL A 221 -15.86 -20.37 19.34
C VAL A 221 -14.65 -20.56 18.42
N GLU A 222 -14.42 -21.78 17.92
CA GLU A 222 -13.32 -22.08 17.00
C GLU A 222 -13.47 -21.32 15.67
N ASP A 223 -14.69 -21.25 15.13
CA ASP A 223 -14.99 -20.50 13.91
C ASP A 223 -14.79 -18.99 14.08
N GLY A 224 -15.28 -18.43 15.18
CA GLY A 224 -15.08 -17.02 15.51
C GLY A 224 -13.60 -16.70 15.69
N LEU A 225 -12.86 -17.56 16.41
CA LEU A 225 -11.42 -17.39 16.62
C LEU A 225 -10.62 -17.52 15.32
N ALA A 226 -11.00 -18.44 14.43
CA ALA A 226 -10.37 -18.58 13.12
C ALA A 226 -10.50 -17.31 12.28
N ALA A 227 -11.70 -16.70 12.26
CA ALA A 227 -11.92 -15.43 11.57
C ALA A 227 -11.11 -14.29 12.19
N ILE A 228 -11.11 -14.16 13.52
CA ILE A 228 -10.28 -13.17 14.23
C ILE A 228 -8.80 -13.35 13.88
N ALA A 229 -8.28 -14.58 13.91
CA ALA A 229 -6.90 -14.88 13.58
C ALA A 229 -6.56 -14.49 12.14
N THR A 230 -7.44 -14.78 11.17
CA THR A 230 -7.26 -14.36 9.77
C THR A 230 -7.18 -12.84 9.64
N ILE A 231 -8.11 -12.10 10.27
CA ILE A 231 -8.15 -10.63 10.23
C ILE A 231 -6.88 -10.05 10.86
N VAL A 232 -6.50 -10.49 12.06
CA VAL A 232 -5.30 -10.00 12.76
C VAL A 232 -4.02 -10.35 12.00
N ASN A 233 -3.96 -11.53 11.35
CA ASN A 233 -2.82 -11.88 10.53
C ASN A 233 -2.67 -10.97 9.30
N ARG A 234 -3.78 -10.51 8.71
CA ARG A 234 -3.78 -9.51 7.63
C ARG A 234 -3.40 -8.13 8.14
N LEU A 235 -3.90 -7.71 9.31
CA LEU A 235 -3.50 -6.44 9.92
C LEU A 235 -2.00 -6.39 10.22
N ASN A 236 -1.44 -7.46 10.79
CA ASN A 236 0.00 -7.54 11.05
C ASN A 236 0.84 -7.41 9.79
N GLU A 237 0.32 -7.76 8.61
CA GLU A 237 1.05 -7.55 7.35
C GLU A 237 1.19 -6.06 7.00
N VAL A 238 0.19 -5.24 7.32
CA VAL A 238 0.25 -3.78 7.14
C VAL A 238 1.11 -3.15 8.24
N TYR A 239 0.80 -3.45 9.52
CA TYR A 239 1.44 -2.84 10.68
C TYR A 239 2.92 -3.21 10.85
N GLU A 240 3.32 -4.45 10.53
CA GLU A 240 4.74 -4.85 10.62
C GLU A 240 5.59 -4.14 9.56
N VAL A 241 5.03 -3.81 8.39
CA VAL A 241 5.73 -3.13 7.28
C VAL A 241 5.78 -1.63 7.48
N ASP A 242 4.66 -1.02 7.83
CA ASP A 242 4.55 0.44 7.84
C ASP A 242 5.20 1.06 9.09
N ILE A 243 5.11 0.41 10.25
CA ILE A 243 5.48 1.02 11.54
C ILE A 243 6.06 0.04 12.57
N ALA A 244 6.50 -1.15 12.14
CA ALA A 244 7.05 -2.19 13.02
C ALA A 244 6.17 -2.50 14.24
N VAL A 245 4.86 -2.70 14.03
CA VAL A 245 3.91 -3.11 15.08
C VAL A 245 3.38 -4.51 14.81
N ARG A 246 3.26 -5.31 15.88
CA ARG A 246 2.62 -6.63 15.81
C ARG A 246 1.60 -6.82 16.92
N PHE A 247 0.42 -7.27 16.54
CA PHE A 247 -0.62 -7.71 17.46
C PHE A 247 -0.54 -9.21 17.72
N GLU A 248 -0.60 -9.59 19.00
CA GLU A 248 -0.61 -10.97 19.47
C GLU A 248 -1.89 -11.23 20.27
N LEU A 249 -2.71 -12.17 19.80
CA LEU A 249 -3.94 -12.58 20.48
C LEU A 249 -3.62 -13.21 21.83
N ILE A 250 -4.26 -12.73 22.88
CA ILE A 250 -4.00 -13.15 24.26
C ILE A 250 -4.45 -14.59 24.57
N ASP A 251 -3.86 -15.17 25.62
CA ASP A 251 -4.43 -16.36 26.25
C ASP A 251 -5.79 -16.03 26.90
N GLY A 252 -6.79 -16.92 26.73
CA GLY A 252 -8.14 -16.73 27.29
C GLY A 252 -9.09 -15.94 26.39
N LEU A 253 -8.69 -15.64 25.15
CA LEU A 253 -9.53 -14.92 24.19
C LEU A 253 -10.87 -15.62 23.90
N ASP A 254 -10.88 -16.95 23.94
CA ASP A 254 -12.06 -17.81 23.82
C ASP A 254 -13.15 -17.52 24.87
N ASP A 255 -12.82 -16.88 26.00
CA ASP A 255 -13.80 -16.47 27.02
C ASP A 255 -14.63 -15.25 26.61
N VAL A 256 -14.19 -14.50 25.57
CA VAL A 256 -14.87 -13.31 25.04
C VAL A 256 -15.35 -13.46 23.59
N ILE A 257 -15.42 -14.70 23.11
CA ILE A 257 -16.06 -15.06 21.83
C ILE A 257 -17.43 -15.64 22.15
N PHE A 258 -18.47 -14.82 21.99
CA PHE A 258 -19.82 -15.22 22.32
C PHE A 258 -20.47 -15.95 21.16
N THR A 259 -21.18 -17.06 21.43
CA THR A 259 -21.86 -17.88 20.39
C THR A 259 -23.37 -17.67 20.34
N ASN A 260 -23.91 -16.80 21.19
CA ASN A 260 -25.36 -16.58 21.29
C ASN A 260 -25.68 -15.08 21.38
N ALA A 261 -26.16 -14.54 20.27
CA ALA A 261 -26.54 -13.13 20.11
C ALA A 261 -27.57 -12.63 21.14
N LEU A 262 -28.37 -13.53 21.74
CA LEU A 262 -29.37 -13.14 22.74
C LEU A 262 -28.82 -13.10 24.17
N LEU A 263 -27.65 -13.70 24.41
CA LEU A 263 -27.08 -13.88 25.75
C LEU A 263 -25.70 -13.21 25.90
N ASP A 264 -25.14 -12.68 24.83
CA ASP A 264 -23.91 -11.93 24.91
C ASP A 264 -24.11 -10.58 25.64
N PRO A 265 -23.04 -9.93 26.10
CA PRO A 265 -23.15 -8.72 26.91
C PRO A 265 -23.40 -7.45 26.08
N TYR A 266 -23.62 -7.56 24.77
CA TYR A 266 -23.69 -6.43 23.84
C TYR A 266 -25.13 -6.16 23.37
N PRO A 267 -25.78 -5.08 23.84
CA PRO A 267 -27.18 -4.82 23.54
C PRO A 267 -27.34 -4.15 22.17
N GLY A 268 -27.19 -4.92 21.08
CA GLY A 268 -27.42 -4.46 19.71
C GLY A 268 -26.14 -4.35 18.88
N LEU A 269 -26.18 -3.52 17.82
CA LEU A 269 -25.15 -3.44 16.77
C LEU A 269 -24.68 -2.00 16.47
N SER A 270 -24.92 -1.08 17.41
CA SER A 270 -24.61 0.36 17.25
C SER A 270 -23.20 0.65 17.79
N PRO A 271 -22.21 1.03 16.96
CA PRO A 271 -20.84 1.23 17.41
C PRO A 271 -20.72 2.14 18.65
N GLY A 272 -21.41 3.28 18.65
CA GLY A 272 -21.41 4.24 19.76
C GLY A 272 -21.99 3.71 21.08
N ASP A 273 -22.82 2.67 21.04
CA ASP A 273 -23.32 2.00 22.25
C ASP A 273 -22.37 0.88 22.73
N LEU A 274 -21.65 0.24 21.80
CA LEU A 274 -20.91 -1.00 22.06
C LEU A 274 -19.48 -0.79 22.56
N TRP A 275 -18.77 0.23 22.07
CA TRP A 275 -17.36 0.45 22.40
C TRP A 275 -17.07 0.65 23.89
N GLU A 276 -17.88 1.43 24.62
CA GLU A 276 -17.74 1.61 26.07
C GLU A 276 -18.01 0.30 26.84
N ILE A 277 -19.02 -0.45 26.39
CA ILE A 277 -19.38 -1.77 26.96
C ILE A 277 -18.22 -2.74 26.76
N ASN A 278 -17.59 -2.73 25.59
CA ASN A 278 -16.47 -3.61 25.28
C ASN A 278 -15.32 -3.46 26.28
N ASN A 279 -14.97 -2.22 26.64
CA ASN A 279 -13.93 -2.00 27.64
C ASN A 279 -14.26 -2.65 28.98
N SER A 280 -15.53 -2.58 29.41
CA SER A 280 -15.99 -3.22 30.65
C SER A 280 -15.97 -4.75 30.54
N VAL A 281 -16.47 -5.31 29.44
CA VAL A 281 -16.49 -6.77 29.19
C VAL A 281 -15.08 -7.36 29.22
N LEU A 282 -14.13 -6.71 28.55
CA LEU A 282 -12.72 -7.14 28.55
C LEU A 282 -12.08 -6.98 29.94
N PHE A 283 -12.37 -5.89 30.66
CA PHE A 283 -11.84 -5.70 32.02
C PHE A 283 -12.35 -6.77 32.99
N ASP A 284 -13.62 -7.15 32.91
CA ASP A 284 -14.23 -8.12 33.80
C ASP A 284 -13.84 -9.56 33.45
N SER A 285 -13.76 -9.90 32.17
CA SER A 285 -13.54 -11.27 31.70
C SER A 285 -12.05 -11.62 31.62
N ILE A 286 -11.25 -10.70 31.07
CA ILE A 286 -9.81 -10.91 30.80
C ILE A 286 -8.95 -10.30 31.90
N GLY A 287 -9.35 -9.13 32.43
CA GLY A 287 -8.56 -8.36 33.38
C GLY A 287 -7.60 -7.37 32.68
N PRO A 288 -7.56 -6.09 33.10
CA PRO A 288 -6.87 -5.03 32.38
C PRO A 288 -5.33 -5.19 32.30
N ALA A 289 -4.73 -6.02 33.14
CA ALA A 289 -3.29 -6.30 33.10
C ALA A 289 -2.89 -7.29 31.99
N ASN A 290 -3.86 -8.01 31.43
CA ASN A 290 -3.61 -9.15 30.54
C ASN A 290 -3.65 -8.77 29.06
N PHE A 291 -3.99 -7.52 28.73
CA PHE A 291 -3.99 -7.01 27.36
C PHE A 291 -3.59 -5.53 27.29
N ASP A 292 -3.14 -5.14 26.11
CA ASP A 292 -2.53 -3.85 25.81
C ASP A 292 -3.47 -3.00 24.94
N ILE A 293 -4.16 -3.65 24.01
CA ILE A 293 -5.22 -3.09 23.16
C ILE A 293 -6.38 -4.09 23.11
N GLY A 294 -7.61 -3.59 23.10
CA GLY A 294 -8.82 -4.38 23.03
C GLY A 294 -9.78 -3.84 21.98
N HIS A 295 -10.49 -4.73 21.30
CA HIS A 295 -11.35 -4.41 20.17
C HIS A 295 -12.57 -5.34 20.15
N LEU A 296 -13.70 -4.90 19.62
CA LEU A 296 -14.89 -5.72 19.41
C LEU A 296 -15.14 -5.95 17.93
N PHE A 297 -15.36 -7.18 17.51
CA PHE A 297 -15.90 -7.51 16.19
C PHE A 297 -17.38 -7.88 16.28
N ASP A 298 -18.20 -7.25 15.45
CA ASP A 298 -19.63 -7.51 15.32
C ASP A 298 -20.08 -7.53 13.84
N THR A 299 -21.38 -7.67 13.58
CA THR A 299 -21.97 -7.57 12.22
C THR A 299 -22.51 -6.18 11.85
N GLY A 300 -22.44 -5.21 12.76
CA GLY A 300 -22.77 -3.79 12.54
C GLY A 300 -24.20 -3.49 12.09
N PRO A 301 -24.55 -2.21 11.88
CA PRO A 301 -25.86 -1.81 11.36
C PRO A 301 -25.84 -1.83 9.82
N GLY A 302 -25.87 -3.02 9.21
CA GLY A 302 -25.94 -3.16 7.75
C GLY A 302 -24.61 -2.89 7.04
N ALA A 303 -24.47 -1.73 6.38
CA ALA A 303 -23.36 -1.37 5.49
C ALA A 303 -21.97 -1.35 6.17
N GLY A 304 -21.94 -1.26 7.50
CA GLY A 304 -20.74 -1.26 8.33
C GLY A 304 -20.57 0.03 9.13
N GLY A 305 -19.80 -0.03 10.20
CA GLY A 305 -19.53 1.08 11.09
C GLY A 305 -18.43 0.74 12.09
N GLY A 306 -17.81 1.76 12.63
CA GLY A 306 -16.72 1.60 13.57
C GLY A 306 -16.61 2.80 14.50
N ILE A 307 -15.99 2.56 15.65
CA ILE A 307 -15.49 3.64 16.49
C ILE A 307 -14.30 3.12 17.27
N GLY A 308 -13.18 3.83 17.20
CA GLY A 308 -11.96 3.56 17.95
C GLY A 308 -11.59 4.76 18.80
N PHE A 309 -11.43 4.56 20.12
CA PHE A 309 -10.92 5.63 20.98
C PHE A 309 -9.49 5.99 20.59
N ILE A 310 -9.25 7.26 20.26
CA ILE A 310 -7.97 7.74 19.76
C ILE A 310 -6.86 7.58 20.82
N GLY A 311 -5.78 6.89 20.49
CA GLY A 311 -4.64 6.67 21.37
C GLY A 311 -4.99 5.88 22.65
N SER A 312 -5.97 4.98 22.58
CA SER A 312 -6.44 4.19 23.73
C SER A 312 -5.48 3.08 24.16
N ALA A 313 -4.61 2.60 23.27
CA ALA A 313 -3.71 1.50 23.59
C ALA A 313 -2.86 1.82 24.85
N CYS A 314 -2.64 0.81 25.67
CA CYS A 314 -2.02 0.90 27.00
C CYS A 314 -2.79 1.76 28.03
N GLY A 315 -3.94 2.34 27.70
CA GLY A 315 -4.68 3.30 28.53
C GLY A 315 -5.80 2.67 29.36
N PRO A 316 -6.52 3.44 30.20
CA PRO A 316 -7.71 2.94 30.91
C PRO A 316 -8.88 2.60 29.95
N ASN A 317 -8.85 3.17 28.74
CA ASN A 317 -9.83 2.99 27.68
C ASN A 317 -9.39 1.99 26.61
N ARG A 318 -8.37 1.18 26.88
CA ARG A 318 -7.71 0.31 25.88
C ARG A 318 -8.64 -0.67 25.16
N GLY A 319 -9.80 -0.99 25.72
CA GLY A 319 -10.84 -1.82 25.09
C GLY A 319 -11.98 -1.04 24.42
N GLN A 320 -11.95 0.29 24.40
CA GLN A 320 -12.99 1.12 23.78
C GLN A 320 -12.80 1.22 22.26
N ALA A 321 -13.12 0.13 21.56
CA ALA A 321 -13.22 0.12 20.12
C ALA A 321 -14.12 -1.00 19.61
N VAL A 322 -14.74 -0.79 18.44
CA VAL A 322 -15.57 -1.75 17.74
C VAL A 322 -15.48 -1.55 16.23
N SER A 323 -15.51 -2.66 15.49
CA SER A 323 -15.61 -2.72 14.04
C SER A 323 -16.73 -3.66 13.63
N GLY A 324 -17.65 -3.17 12.82
CA GLY A 324 -18.85 -3.89 12.41
C GLY A 324 -19.15 -3.81 10.92
N MET A 325 -19.60 -4.92 10.33
CA MET A 325 -20.13 -4.96 8.96
C MET A 325 -21.00 -6.20 8.76
N ALA A 326 -22.09 -6.12 7.99
CA ALA A 326 -23.00 -7.27 7.81
C ALA A 326 -22.29 -8.53 7.27
N ASN A 327 -21.19 -8.32 6.53
CA ASN A 327 -20.27 -9.36 6.09
C ASN A 327 -18.86 -9.07 6.66
N PRO A 328 -18.58 -9.42 7.93
CA PRO A 328 -17.36 -9.00 8.62
C PRO A 328 -16.16 -9.89 8.25
N GLN A 329 -15.69 -9.73 7.01
CA GLN A 329 -14.62 -10.52 6.40
C GLN A 329 -14.01 -9.81 5.18
N GLY A 330 -12.87 -10.30 4.70
CA GLY A 330 -12.19 -9.77 3.51
C GLY A 330 -11.62 -8.36 3.74
N ASP A 331 -11.05 -7.77 2.69
CA ASP A 331 -10.37 -6.48 2.80
C ASP A 331 -11.31 -5.29 3.04
N PRO A 332 -12.54 -5.24 2.49
CA PRO A 332 -13.46 -4.16 2.83
C PRO A 332 -13.75 -4.07 4.33
N TYR A 333 -13.81 -5.20 5.05
CA TYR A 333 -13.92 -5.18 6.51
C TYR A 333 -12.55 -4.95 7.17
N THR A 334 -11.53 -5.69 6.78
CA THR A 334 -10.23 -5.71 7.48
C THR A 334 -9.44 -4.41 7.30
N ILE A 335 -9.38 -3.88 6.09
CA ILE A 335 -8.59 -2.68 5.74
C ILE A 335 -9.41 -1.41 5.92
N ASN A 336 -10.62 -1.33 5.36
CA ASN A 336 -11.38 -0.06 5.42
C ASN A 336 -11.94 0.22 6.81
N ILE A 337 -12.20 -0.81 7.63
CA ILE A 337 -12.83 -0.65 8.94
C ILE A 337 -11.84 -1.02 10.05
N VAL A 338 -11.41 -2.28 10.15
CA VAL A 338 -10.63 -2.71 11.33
C VAL A 338 -9.28 -1.98 11.40
N ALA A 339 -8.54 -1.87 10.30
CA ALA A 339 -7.27 -1.13 10.28
C ALA A 339 -7.46 0.38 10.51
N HIS A 340 -8.60 0.95 10.11
CA HIS A 340 -8.95 2.34 10.37
C HIS A 340 -9.17 2.57 11.87
N GLU A 341 -10.04 1.79 12.49
CA GLU A 341 -10.38 1.94 13.90
C GLU A 341 -9.20 1.57 14.82
N MET A 342 -8.42 0.54 14.47
CA MET A 342 -7.17 0.24 15.17
C MET A 342 -6.11 1.31 14.92
N GLY A 343 -6.14 1.99 13.77
CA GLY A 343 -5.31 3.17 13.49
C GLY A 343 -5.60 4.29 14.49
N HIS A 344 -6.87 4.57 14.78
CA HIS A 344 -7.26 5.47 15.87
C HIS A 344 -6.75 5.00 17.23
N GLN A 345 -6.94 3.73 17.61
CA GLN A 345 -6.43 3.21 18.88
C GLN A 345 -4.91 3.38 19.06
N MET A 346 -4.18 3.44 17.94
CA MET A 346 -2.74 3.67 17.86
C MET A 346 -2.34 5.15 17.68
N GLY A 347 -3.29 6.08 17.73
CA GLY A 347 -3.04 7.53 17.70
C GLY A 347 -3.15 8.17 16.32
N GLY A 348 -3.57 7.43 15.29
CA GLY A 348 -3.83 7.94 13.96
C GLY A 348 -5.03 8.90 13.92
N LEU A 349 -4.93 9.90 13.06
CA LEU A 349 -5.96 10.89 12.77
C LEU A 349 -6.34 10.84 11.30
N HIS A 350 -7.54 11.34 11.00
CA HIS A 350 -8.08 11.39 9.66
C HIS A 350 -7.22 12.22 8.71
N THR A 351 -7.09 11.76 7.47
CA THR A 351 -6.23 12.38 6.45
C THR A 351 -6.99 13.08 5.33
N MET A 352 -8.30 12.90 5.21
CA MET A 352 -9.09 13.43 4.11
C MET A 352 -9.46 14.92 4.30
N SER A 353 -9.57 15.67 3.19
CA SER A 353 -9.85 17.12 3.20
C SER A 353 -11.28 17.50 2.82
N SER A 354 -12.10 16.58 2.31
CA SER A 354 -13.43 16.91 1.80
C SER A 354 -14.44 15.79 2.04
N CYS A 355 -14.95 15.71 3.27
CA CYS A 355 -15.86 14.66 3.71
C CYS A 355 -16.57 15.05 5.02
N GLN A 356 -17.44 14.17 5.54
CA GLN A 356 -17.81 14.21 6.95
C GLN A 356 -16.58 13.92 7.85
N ASN A 357 -16.60 14.43 9.10
CA ASN A 357 -15.58 14.19 10.13
C ASN A 357 -14.13 14.54 9.75
N VAL A 358 -13.93 15.46 8.80
CA VAL A 358 -12.59 16.01 8.46
C VAL A 358 -11.93 16.59 9.71
N GLN A 359 -10.65 16.25 9.89
CA GLN A 359 -9.78 16.84 10.91
C GLN A 359 -8.82 17.80 10.19
N PRO A 360 -9.10 19.13 10.21
CA PRO A 360 -8.38 20.08 9.36
C PRO A 360 -6.87 20.13 9.61
N GLN A 361 -6.43 19.82 10.84
CA GLN A 361 -5.01 19.82 11.19
C GLN A 361 -4.20 18.73 10.48
N THR A 362 -4.85 17.68 9.97
CA THR A 362 -4.22 16.49 9.40
C THR A 362 -4.76 16.11 8.01
N SER A 363 -5.55 17.00 7.39
CA SER A 363 -6.26 16.75 6.14
C SER A 363 -5.38 16.95 4.89
N TYR A 364 -4.44 16.03 4.67
CA TYR A 364 -3.45 16.06 3.60
C TYR A 364 -3.86 15.34 2.31
N GLU A 365 -4.97 14.60 2.29
CA GLU A 365 -5.46 13.90 1.11
C GLU A 365 -6.69 14.60 0.47
N PRO A 366 -6.75 14.71 -0.87
CA PRO A 366 -7.91 15.30 -1.55
C PRO A 366 -9.18 14.46 -1.37
N GLY A 367 -10.34 15.11 -1.41
CA GLY A 367 -11.63 14.38 -1.46
C GLY A 367 -11.85 13.49 -0.23
N SER A 368 -12.25 12.25 -0.49
CA SER A 368 -12.37 11.17 0.48
C SER A 368 -11.05 10.65 1.03
N GLY A 369 -9.94 11.03 0.41
CA GLY A 369 -8.64 10.36 0.51
C GLY A 369 -8.66 8.94 -0.06
N SER A 370 -7.54 8.26 0.14
CA SER A 370 -7.21 6.96 -0.45
C SER A 370 -6.51 5.99 0.52
N THR A 371 -5.92 6.48 1.60
CA THR A 371 -5.20 5.66 2.60
C THR A 371 -6.12 5.16 3.73
N ILE A 372 -5.59 4.30 4.61
CA ILE A 372 -6.35 3.65 5.69
C ILE A 372 -7.07 4.65 6.59
N MET A 373 -6.46 5.79 6.95
CA MET A 373 -7.09 6.79 7.84
C MET A 373 -8.02 7.76 7.12
N ALA A 374 -8.33 7.53 5.84
CA ALA A 374 -9.26 8.32 5.07
C ALA A 374 -10.67 7.69 5.07
N TYR A 375 -11.66 8.41 4.54
CA TYR A 375 -13.05 7.96 4.41
C TYR A 375 -13.34 7.51 2.97
N THR A 376 -12.47 6.65 2.47
CA THR A 376 -12.46 6.18 1.10
C THR A 376 -13.80 5.54 0.72
N GLY A 377 -14.43 6.06 -0.33
CA GLY A 377 -15.68 5.49 -0.89
C GLY A 377 -16.97 5.83 -0.14
N ILE A 378 -16.90 6.56 0.98
CA ILE A 378 -18.04 6.79 1.89
C ILE A 378 -18.41 8.27 2.06
N CYS A 379 -17.74 9.17 1.33
CA CYS A 379 -18.05 10.59 1.32
C CYS A 379 -19.26 10.90 0.41
N PRO A 380 -19.83 12.11 0.48
CA PRO A 380 -20.93 12.51 -0.40
C PRO A 380 -20.56 12.36 -1.90
N PRO A 381 -21.56 12.14 -2.78
CA PRO A 381 -21.32 12.02 -4.21
C PRO A 381 -20.53 13.21 -4.76
N GLY A 382 -19.46 12.91 -5.50
CA GLY A 382 -18.52 13.90 -6.04
C GLY A 382 -17.21 14.05 -5.26
N ASN A 383 -17.15 13.56 -4.01
CA ASN A 383 -15.95 13.65 -3.19
C ASN A 383 -15.12 12.35 -3.14
N ASN A 384 -15.68 11.20 -3.51
CA ASN A 384 -14.97 9.93 -3.48
C ASN A 384 -13.96 9.78 -4.62
N LEU A 385 -12.71 9.46 -4.28
CA LEU A 385 -11.63 9.23 -5.25
C LEU A 385 -11.53 7.77 -5.71
N GLN A 386 -11.92 6.85 -4.84
CA GLN A 386 -11.97 5.40 -5.09
C GLN A 386 -12.97 4.76 -4.10
N VAL A 387 -13.17 3.45 -4.22
CA VAL A 387 -14.16 2.71 -3.42
C VAL A 387 -13.57 2.17 -2.11
N ASN A 388 -12.44 1.48 -2.17
CA ASN A 388 -11.77 0.89 -1.00
C ASN A 388 -10.46 1.61 -0.72
N SER A 389 -10.05 1.71 0.55
CA SER A 389 -8.73 2.23 0.90
C SER A 389 -7.63 1.32 0.36
N ASP A 390 -6.55 1.94 -0.10
CA ASP A 390 -5.30 1.22 -0.36
C ASP A 390 -4.69 0.82 1.00
N ALA A 391 -4.15 -0.40 1.11
CA ALA A 391 -3.74 -1.01 2.39
C ALA A 391 -2.37 -0.49 2.91
N TYR A 392 -2.26 0.82 3.11
CA TYR A 392 -1.12 1.48 3.75
C TYR A 392 -1.55 2.78 4.44
N TYR A 393 -0.72 3.27 5.35
CA TYR A 393 -0.91 4.55 6.02
C TYR A 393 -0.18 5.69 5.29
N HIS A 394 -0.86 6.85 5.21
CA HIS A 394 -0.26 8.11 4.77
C HIS A 394 0.90 8.52 5.69
N THR A 395 1.92 9.21 5.17
CA THR A 395 3.08 9.69 5.96
C THR A 395 2.70 10.41 7.26
N ASN A 396 1.63 11.21 7.25
CA ASN A 396 1.09 11.84 8.46
C ASN A 396 0.65 10.80 9.51
N SER A 397 -0.10 9.78 9.11
CA SER A 397 -0.56 8.73 10.02
C SER A 397 0.61 7.90 10.56
N LEU A 398 1.62 7.61 9.73
CA LEU A 398 2.86 6.97 10.17
C LEU A 398 3.52 7.79 11.29
N GLN A 399 3.71 9.09 11.07
CA GLN A 399 4.34 9.99 12.03
C GLN A 399 3.56 10.08 13.36
N LEU A 400 2.23 10.19 13.31
CA LEU A 400 1.39 10.27 14.51
C LEU A 400 1.41 8.97 15.31
N ILE A 401 1.23 7.82 14.64
CA ILE A 401 1.27 6.52 15.31
C ILE A 401 2.67 6.27 15.88
N PHE A 402 3.72 6.60 15.13
CA PHE A 402 5.11 6.52 15.56
C PHE A 402 5.36 7.36 16.83
N GLY A 403 4.89 8.61 16.86
CA GLY A 403 4.99 9.46 18.04
C GLY A 403 4.23 8.91 19.24
N PHE A 404 3.03 8.34 19.03
CA PHE A 404 2.23 7.73 20.10
C PHE A 404 2.89 6.48 20.70
N MET A 405 3.45 5.61 19.87
CA MET A 405 4.06 4.35 20.32
C MET A 405 5.43 4.53 21.00
N HIS A 406 6.14 5.64 20.74
CA HIS A 406 7.45 5.92 21.37
C HIS A 406 7.38 6.92 22.52
N ASN A 407 6.58 7.98 22.39
CA ASN A 407 6.53 9.09 23.34
C ASN A 407 5.15 9.29 23.98
N GLY A 408 4.12 8.59 23.49
CA GLY A 408 2.77 8.63 24.01
C GLY A 408 2.48 7.48 24.98
N ASN A 409 1.20 7.29 25.26
CA ASN A 409 0.76 6.21 26.14
C ASN A 409 1.01 4.81 25.52
N GLY A 410 1.07 4.72 24.19
CA GLY A 410 1.38 3.49 23.46
C GLY A 410 2.73 2.87 23.80
N ALA A 411 3.68 3.66 24.33
CA ALA A 411 4.97 3.16 24.79
C ALA A 411 4.89 2.39 26.12
N ALA A 412 3.84 2.62 26.93
CA ALA A 412 3.79 2.17 28.32
C ALA A 412 3.62 0.64 28.49
N CYS A 413 3.13 -0.04 27.45
CA CYS A 413 2.88 -1.47 27.46
C CYS A 413 3.48 -2.22 26.26
N ALA A 414 4.07 -1.51 25.31
CA ALA A 414 4.72 -2.14 24.16
C ALA A 414 5.87 -3.04 24.61
N ASN A 415 6.01 -4.20 23.97
CA ASN A 415 7.14 -5.09 24.16
C ASN A 415 8.06 -5.02 22.92
N PRO A 416 9.08 -4.13 22.92
CA PRO A 416 9.97 -3.94 21.78
C PRO A 416 10.90 -5.14 21.61
N GLN A 417 11.06 -5.60 20.37
CA GLN A 417 11.98 -6.67 19.98
C GLN A 417 12.92 -6.16 18.88
N ASP A 418 14.21 -6.43 19.07
CA ASP A 418 15.24 -6.06 18.09
C ASP A 418 15.38 -7.17 17.05
N PHE A 419 15.18 -6.82 15.78
CA PHE A 419 15.38 -7.71 14.64
C PHE A 419 16.66 -7.38 13.85
N GLY A 420 17.46 -6.42 14.35
CA GLY A 420 18.70 -5.98 13.72
C GLY A 420 18.48 -5.09 12.51
N ASN A 421 17.32 -4.44 12.41
CA ASN A 421 16.99 -3.50 11.33
C ASN A 421 17.30 -2.06 11.76
N THR A 422 17.67 -1.21 10.80
CA THR A 422 17.82 0.23 10.99
C THR A 422 16.92 1.02 10.04
N ARG A 423 16.75 2.32 10.27
CA ARG A 423 15.95 3.16 9.37
C ARG A 423 16.70 3.50 8.08
N PRO A 424 16.00 3.58 6.95
CA PRO A 424 16.58 4.06 5.71
C PRO A 424 16.94 5.56 5.82
N ASP A 425 18.00 5.96 5.12
CA ASP A 425 18.29 7.37 4.83
C ASP A 425 17.49 7.79 3.61
N VAL A 426 16.83 8.94 3.65
CA VAL A 426 16.09 9.48 2.51
C VAL A 426 16.63 10.86 2.21
N ILE A 427 16.93 11.09 0.94
CA ILE A 427 17.45 12.35 0.44
C ILE A 427 16.52 12.81 -0.67
N VAL A 428 15.99 14.01 -0.51
CA VAL A 428 15.29 14.73 -1.57
C VAL A 428 16.26 15.78 -2.14
N PRO A 429 16.80 15.60 -3.35
CA PRO A 429 17.89 16.41 -3.89
C PRO A 429 17.40 17.76 -4.49
N TYR A 430 16.49 18.43 -3.79
CA TYR A 430 15.91 19.72 -4.19
C TYR A 430 16.11 20.75 -3.09
N GLU A 431 16.38 22.00 -3.48
CA GLU A 431 16.33 23.12 -2.54
C GLU A 431 14.88 23.58 -2.33
N ASP A 432 14.56 24.10 -1.15
CA ASP A 432 13.24 24.71 -0.92
C ASP A 432 13.10 26.06 -1.65
N GLY A 433 11.86 26.35 -2.06
CA GLY A 433 11.42 27.69 -2.43
C GLY A 433 11.59 28.08 -3.90
N PHE A 434 11.92 27.14 -4.79
CA PHE A 434 11.87 27.38 -6.24
C PHE A 434 10.43 27.48 -6.76
N TYR A 435 10.28 27.90 -8.02
CA TYR A 435 8.98 28.05 -8.68
C TYR A 435 8.86 27.15 -9.90
N ILE A 436 7.65 26.62 -10.11
CA ILE A 436 7.22 25.95 -11.34
C ILE A 436 6.10 26.76 -12.02
N PRO A 437 5.96 26.68 -13.36
CA PRO A 437 4.82 27.28 -14.07
C PRO A 437 3.49 26.61 -13.68
N ILE A 438 2.39 27.36 -13.68
CA ILE A 438 1.05 26.78 -13.48
C ILE A 438 0.67 25.87 -14.66
N SER A 439 -0.25 24.93 -14.41
CA SER A 439 -0.86 24.05 -15.42
C SER A 439 0.18 23.30 -16.26
N THR A 440 1.28 22.89 -15.63
CA THR A 440 2.41 22.20 -16.26
C THR A 440 2.75 20.96 -15.44
N PRO A 441 2.87 19.76 -16.06
CA PRO A 441 3.35 18.56 -15.40
C PRO A 441 4.73 18.71 -14.76
N PHE A 442 4.98 17.94 -13.71
CA PHE A 442 6.29 17.85 -13.06
C PHE A 442 6.54 16.44 -12.53
N GLU A 443 7.79 16.15 -12.20
CA GLU A 443 8.18 14.90 -11.56
C GLU A 443 9.14 15.14 -10.40
N LEU A 444 9.04 14.33 -9.37
CA LEU A 444 9.92 14.36 -8.20
C LEU A 444 10.63 13.02 -8.09
N THR A 445 11.92 13.06 -7.81
CA THR A 445 12.78 11.88 -7.64
C THR A 445 13.49 12.00 -6.31
N GLY A 446 13.36 10.95 -5.48
CA GLY A 446 14.07 10.83 -4.22
C GLY A 446 15.24 9.86 -4.33
N GLU A 447 16.11 9.85 -3.34
CA GLU A 447 17.17 8.87 -3.20
C GLU A 447 17.06 8.26 -1.81
N ALA A 448 17.36 6.97 -1.69
CA ALA A 448 17.43 6.36 -0.38
C ALA A 448 18.45 5.23 -0.34
N ILE A 449 19.04 5.04 0.84
CA ILE A 449 19.91 3.93 1.15
C ILE A 449 19.49 3.33 2.48
N ASP A 450 19.67 2.02 2.61
CA ASP A 450 19.48 1.30 3.86
C ASP A 450 20.69 0.39 4.10
N THR A 451 21.00 0.12 5.36
CA THR A 451 22.20 -0.66 5.73
C THR A 451 21.98 -2.16 5.54
N GLU A 452 20.75 -2.63 5.77
CA GLU A 452 20.37 -4.03 5.76
C GLU A 452 19.61 -4.42 4.49
N ASP A 453 18.80 -3.52 3.96
CA ASP A 453 17.85 -3.80 2.88
C ASP A 453 18.15 -3.07 1.57
N THR A 454 17.74 -3.68 0.46
CA THR A 454 17.92 -3.11 -0.89
C THR A 454 16.62 -2.99 -1.69
N GLU A 455 15.55 -3.64 -1.25
CA GLU A 455 14.23 -3.61 -1.88
C GLU A 455 13.35 -2.53 -1.24
N LEU A 456 13.82 -1.28 -1.33
CA LEU A 456 13.11 -0.13 -0.81
C LEU A 456 11.88 0.20 -1.67
N THR A 457 10.84 0.73 -1.03
CA THR A 457 9.67 1.27 -1.73
C THR A 457 9.42 2.72 -1.34
N TYR A 458 9.15 3.55 -2.34
CA TYR A 458 8.96 4.99 -2.26
C TYR A 458 7.48 5.35 -2.39
N CYS A 459 7.08 6.38 -1.65
CA CYS A 459 5.76 6.99 -1.72
C CYS A 459 5.94 8.50 -1.67
N TRP A 460 5.66 9.18 -2.79
CA TRP A 460 5.64 10.64 -2.87
C TRP A 460 4.23 11.14 -2.58
N GLU A 461 4.05 11.90 -1.51
CA GLU A 461 2.74 12.35 -1.02
C GLU A 461 2.71 13.87 -0.91
N GLU A 462 1.62 14.50 -1.32
CA GLU A 462 1.40 15.92 -1.03
C GLU A 462 1.22 16.10 0.48
N TYR A 463 1.79 17.17 1.02
CA TYR A 463 1.79 17.48 2.45
C TYR A 463 1.34 18.93 2.69
N ASP A 464 0.48 19.44 1.82
CA ASP A 464 -0.26 20.68 2.01
C ASP A 464 -1.63 20.39 2.64
N LYS A 465 -2.11 21.33 3.45
CA LYS A 465 -3.44 21.28 4.06
C LYS A 465 -4.09 22.67 4.01
N GLU A 466 -5.42 22.66 4.06
CA GLU A 466 -6.24 23.87 4.18
C GLU A 466 -7.20 23.69 5.36
N GLU A 467 -7.06 24.54 6.38
CA GLU A 467 -7.79 24.36 7.64
C GLU A 467 -9.18 25.00 7.61
N ASP A 468 -9.36 26.04 6.80
CA ASP A 468 -10.57 26.86 6.79
C ASP A 468 -11.61 26.44 5.74
N ILE A 469 -11.21 25.62 4.76
CA ILE A 469 -12.01 25.31 3.56
C ILE A 469 -11.92 23.82 3.22
N GLN A 470 -13.08 23.19 2.98
CA GLN A 470 -13.17 21.86 2.37
C GLN A 470 -13.54 22.00 0.89
N ALA A 471 -12.53 21.97 0.02
CA ALA A 471 -12.75 22.04 -1.43
C ALA A 471 -13.11 20.65 -2.01
N PRO A 472 -14.01 20.54 -3.00
CA PRO A 472 -14.24 19.27 -3.69
C PRO A 472 -13.02 18.87 -4.54
N PRO A 473 -12.76 17.57 -4.73
CA PRO A 473 -11.63 17.11 -5.54
C PRO A 473 -11.73 17.64 -6.97
N GLY A 474 -10.59 18.07 -7.51
CA GLY A 474 -10.47 18.66 -8.83
C GLY A 474 -10.89 20.12 -8.95
N SER A 475 -11.36 20.75 -7.88
CA SER A 475 -11.64 22.20 -7.83
C SER A 475 -11.08 22.81 -6.54
N PRO A 476 -9.75 22.81 -6.38
CA PRO A 476 -9.11 23.22 -5.14
C PRO A 476 -9.24 24.72 -4.88
N GLU A 477 -9.34 25.07 -3.60
CA GLU A 477 -9.25 26.44 -3.09
C GLU A 477 -8.12 26.54 -2.06
N GLY A 478 -7.44 27.68 -1.99
CA GLY A 478 -6.33 27.88 -1.05
C GLY A 478 -5.22 26.84 -1.24
N ASN A 479 -4.80 26.21 -0.15
CA ASN A 479 -3.81 25.13 -0.14
C ASN A 479 -4.45 23.74 0.02
N SER A 480 -5.73 23.57 -0.35
CA SER A 480 -6.38 22.25 -0.33
C SER A 480 -5.55 21.25 -1.12
N PRO A 481 -5.33 20.02 -0.62
CA PRO A 481 -4.50 19.04 -1.32
C PRO A 481 -5.10 18.70 -2.70
N ILE A 482 -4.25 18.50 -3.70
CA ILE A 482 -4.62 18.35 -5.11
C ILE A 482 -4.09 17.08 -5.78
N PHE A 483 -3.24 16.31 -5.11
CA PHE A 483 -2.72 15.04 -5.57
C PHE A 483 -3.02 13.91 -4.59
N ARG A 484 -3.75 12.90 -5.07
CA ARG A 484 -4.03 11.66 -4.34
C ARG A 484 -2.73 10.96 -3.90
N SER A 485 -2.72 10.36 -2.72
CA SER A 485 -1.66 9.41 -2.34
C SER A 485 -1.76 8.11 -3.17
N ARG A 486 -0.62 7.47 -3.42
CA ARG A 486 -0.55 6.20 -4.18
C ARG A 486 0.28 5.18 -3.41
N PRO A 487 -0.03 3.87 -3.53
CA PRO A 487 0.70 2.82 -2.84
C PRO A 487 2.22 2.91 -3.04
N PRO A 488 3.02 2.58 -1.99
CA PRO A 488 4.47 2.52 -2.10
C PRO A 488 4.90 1.59 -3.24
N ASN A 489 5.90 2.00 -4.02
CA ASN A 489 6.41 1.22 -5.13
C ASN A 489 7.93 1.39 -5.30
N PRO A 490 8.62 0.54 -6.08
CA PRO A 490 10.09 0.59 -6.19
C PRO A 490 10.65 1.80 -6.94
N SER A 491 9.81 2.60 -7.61
CA SER A 491 10.28 3.76 -8.37
C SER A 491 10.58 4.92 -7.42
N PRO A 492 11.81 5.47 -7.43
CA PRO A 492 12.12 6.68 -6.68
C PRO A 492 11.45 7.93 -7.27
N THR A 493 10.98 7.84 -8.52
CA THR A 493 10.38 8.94 -9.26
C THR A 493 8.86 8.80 -9.31
N ARG A 494 8.14 9.89 -9.02
CA ARG A 494 6.70 10.03 -9.26
C ARG A 494 6.44 11.21 -10.21
N VAL A 495 5.58 10.97 -11.20
CA VAL A 495 5.10 11.97 -12.17
C VAL A 495 3.73 12.52 -11.72
N PHE A 496 3.53 13.83 -11.88
CA PHE A 496 2.34 14.56 -11.44
C PHE A 496 1.70 15.38 -12.59
N PRO A 497 0.43 15.10 -12.95
CA PRO A 497 -0.35 13.92 -12.55
C PRO A 497 0.27 12.64 -13.15
N ARG A 498 -0.28 11.48 -12.82
CA ARG A 498 0.12 10.19 -13.40
C ARG A 498 0.32 10.25 -14.93
N ILE A 499 1.37 9.58 -15.40
CA ILE A 499 1.77 9.60 -16.82
C ILE A 499 0.65 9.15 -17.76
N GLU A 500 -0.21 8.23 -17.31
CA GLU A 500 -1.38 7.77 -18.07
C GLU A 500 -2.33 8.94 -18.41
N THR A 501 -2.56 9.84 -17.46
CA THR A 501 -3.42 11.02 -17.64
C THR A 501 -2.79 12.01 -18.62
N ILE A 502 -1.47 12.20 -18.55
CA ILE A 502 -0.72 13.10 -19.45
C ILE A 502 -0.76 12.55 -20.87
N VAL A 503 -0.39 11.28 -21.09
CA VAL A 503 -0.36 10.62 -22.40
C VAL A 503 -1.73 10.63 -23.09
N SER A 504 -2.81 10.41 -22.34
CA SER A 504 -4.16 10.42 -22.88
C SER A 504 -4.71 11.82 -23.16
N ASN A 505 -3.99 12.89 -22.80
CA ASN A 505 -4.51 14.27 -22.70
C ASN A 505 -5.78 14.34 -21.84
N GLY A 506 -5.81 13.52 -20.80
CA GLY A 506 -6.99 13.32 -19.95
C GLY A 506 -7.07 14.32 -18.80
N SER A 507 -8.04 14.09 -17.93
CA SER A 507 -8.18 14.80 -16.66
C SER A 507 -8.54 13.79 -15.57
N ASP A 508 -7.96 13.95 -14.39
CA ASP A 508 -8.26 13.15 -13.20
C ASP A 508 -8.56 14.13 -12.06
N ASN A 509 -9.76 14.07 -11.48
CA ASN A 509 -10.12 14.96 -10.37
C ASN A 509 -9.40 14.62 -9.06
N SER A 510 -8.75 13.45 -8.99
CA SER A 510 -7.91 13.05 -7.86
C SER A 510 -6.48 13.62 -7.95
N GLU A 511 -6.05 14.09 -9.13
CA GLU A 511 -4.72 14.65 -9.37
C GLU A 511 -4.81 15.82 -10.37
N VAL A 512 -4.86 17.05 -9.86
CA VAL A 512 -4.98 18.25 -10.71
C VAL A 512 -3.75 19.15 -10.64
N LEU A 513 -3.34 19.65 -11.80
CA LEU A 513 -2.25 20.63 -11.88
C LEU A 513 -2.69 21.98 -11.29
N PRO A 514 -1.81 22.68 -10.57
CA PRO A 514 -2.14 23.98 -9.98
C PRO A 514 -2.43 25.02 -11.07
N THR A 515 -3.50 25.79 -10.93
CA THR A 515 -3.94 26.82 -11.91
C THR A 515 -3.70 28.26 -11.43
N TYR A 516 -3.19 28.41 -10.21
CA TYR A 516 -2.88 29.69 -9.57
C TYR A 516 -1.58 29.57 -8.77
N THR A 517 -1.07 30.70 -8.28
CA THR A 517 0.09 30.73 -7.38
C THR A 517 -0.26 30.11 -6.04
N ARG A 518 0.41 29.03 -5.66
CA ARG A 518 0.24 28.37 -4.35
C ARG A 518 1.51 27.68 -3.91
N THR A 519 1.55 27.33 -2.63
CA THR A 519 2.58 26.44 -2.09
C THR A 519 2.26 25.00 -2.50
N LEU A 520 3.33 24.24 -2.74
CA LEU A 520 3.31 22.80 -2.91
C LEU A 520 4.39 22.20 -2.01
N THR A 521 3.99 21.35 -1.09
CA THR A 521 4.87 20.61 -0.19
C THR A 521 4.71 19.14 -0.48
N PHE A 522 5.81 18.43 -0.72
CA PHE A 522 5.80 16.98 -0.96
C PHE A 522 6.75 16.27 0.00
N ARG A 523 6.32 15.11 0.50
CA ARG A 523 7.16 14.19 1.26
C ARG A 523 7.46 12.94 0.45
N CYS A 524 8.72 12.55 0.42
CA CYS A 524 9.16 11.25 -0.08
C CYS A 524 9.32 10.31 1.10
N THR A 525 8.33 9.45 1.34
CA THR A 525 8.40 8.41 2.37
C THR A 525 8.97 7.13 1.78
N VAL A 526 10.00 6.58 2.40
CA VAL A 526 10.64 5.33 1.99
C VAL A 526 10.46 4.28 3.08
N ARG A 527 10.05 3.07 2.67
CA ARG A 527 9.94 1.89 3.52
C ARG A 527 11.01 0.88 3.14
N ASP A 528 11.68 0.30 4.14
CA ASP A 528 12.72 -0.72 3.93
C ASP A 528 12.14 -2.11 3.60
N ASN A 529 10.87 -2.35 3.97
CA ASN A 529 10.18 -3.64 3.86
C ASN A 529 10.85 -4.78 4.65
N HIS A 530 11.65 -4.45 5.67
CA HIS A 530 12.42 -5.42 6.43
C HIS A 530 11.52 -6.52 7.00
N PRO A 531 11.86 -7.82 6.82
CA PRO A 531 11.03 -8.92 7.28
C PRO A 531 10.78 -8.93 8.79
N GLY A 532 9.63 -8.40 9.18
CA GLY A 532 9.10 -8.47 10.54
C GLY A 532 9.35 -7.29 11.44
N ALA A 533 10.06 -6.27 10.98
CA ALA A 533 10.26 -5.02 11.69
C ALA A 533 10.56 -3.93 10.66
N GLY A 534 9.57 -3.58 9.83
CA GLY A 534 9.71 -2.59 8.77
C GLY A 534 9.91 -1.19 9.33
N GLY A 535 10.92 -0.51 8.82
CA GLY A 535 11.21 0.89 9.08
C GLY A 535 10.72 1.78 7.95
N PHE A 536 10.45 3.03 8.31
CA PHE A 536 10.21 4.09 7.36
C PHE A 536 11.06 5.32 7.70
N SER A 537 11.35 6.13 6.70
CA SER A 537 11.90 7.47 6.87
C SER A 537 11.35 8.35 5.76
N TYR A 538 11.48 9.67 5.91
CA TYR A 538 11.06 10.59 4.88
C TYR A 538 11.96 11.81 4.83
N ASP A 539 12.01 12.43 3.65
CA ASP A 539 12.50 13.79 3.46
C ASP A 539 11.48 14.56 2.61
N GLN A 540 11.56 15.89 2.62
CA GLN A 540 10.53 16.75 2.04
C GLN A 540 11.11 17.88 1.22
N VAL A 541 10.29 18.40 0.30
CA VAL A 541 10.58 19.61 -0.47
C VAL A 541 9.35 20.51 -0.49
N GLN A 542 9.56 21.80 -0.30
CA GLN A 542 8.54 22.83 -0.51
C GLN A 542 8.93 23.73 -1.69
N PHE A 543 8.01 23.92 -2.62
CA PHE A 543 8.15 24.83 -3.75
C PHE A 543 6.82 25.53 -4.06
N PHE A 544 6.79 26.31 -5.12
CA PHE A 544 5.61 27.12 -5.47
C PHE A 544 5.21 26.94 -6.93
N SER A 545 3.91 26.90 -7.21
CA SER A 545 3.43 27.25 -8.55
C SER A 545 3.31 28.77 -8.69
N THR A 546 3.41 29.31 -9.90
CA THR A 546 3.21 30.76 -10.13
C THR A 546 2.36 31.07 -11.34
N ALA A 547 1.30 31.87 -11.16
CA ALA A 547 0.45 32.34 -12.25
C ALA A 547 1.15 33.36 -13.19
N SER A 548 2.39 33.75 -12.87
CA SER A 548 3.20 34.63 -13.74
C SER A 548 3.91 33.88 -14.88
N ALA A 549 3.93 32.55 -14.83
CA ALA A 549 4.51 31.67 -15.83
C ALA A 549 3.63 30.46 -16.09
N GLY A 550 3.74 29.88 -17.28
CA GLY A 550 2.97 28.73 -17.70
C GLY A 550 1.69 29.06 -18.47
N PRO A 551 1.05 28.03 -19.04
CA PRO A 551 1.52 26.66 -19.10
C PRO A 551 2.70 26.49 -20.07
N PHE A 552 3.74 25.76 -19.66
CA PHE A 552 4.84 25.36 -20.54
C PHE A 552 4.36 24.22 -21.44
N ARG A 553 4.57 24.32 -22.77
CA ARG A 553 3.95 23.40 -23.74
C ARG A 553 4.80 23.06 -24.94
N VAL A 554 4.87 21.79 -25.32
CA VAL A 554 5.36 21.33 -26.63
C VAL A 554 4.35 21.70 -27.71
N LEU A 555 4.82 22.42 -28.72
CA LEU A 555 4.00 22.90 -29.83
C LEU A 555 4.21 22.07 -31.10
N ILE A 556 5.45 21.65 -31.37
CA ILE A 556 5.80 20.81 -32.52
C ILE A 556 6.90 19.81 -32.09
N PRO A 557 6.76 18.51 -32.41
CA PRO A 557 5.63 17.87 -33.10
C PRO A 557 4.41 17.73 -32.19
N ASN A 558 3.20 17.82 -32.75
CA ASN A 558 1.97 17.73 -31.95
C ASN A 558 0.74 17.23 -32.76
N THR A 559 0.97 16.54 -33.88
CA THR A 559 -0.12 15.97 -34.70
C THR A 559 0.33 14.66 -35.34
N SER A 560 -0.60 13.72 -35.53
CA SER A 560 -0.35 12.42 -36.18
C SER A 560 -0.07 12.47 -37.68
N THR A 561 -0.16 13.65 -38.29
CA THR A 561 0.20 13.83 -39.71
C THR A 561 1.69 14.12 -39.90
N ILE A 562 2.43 14.38 -38.82
CA ILE A 562 3.87 14.59 -38.88
C ILE A 562 4.56 13.24 -39.06
N ALA A 563 5.51 13.21 -40.00
CA ALA A 563 6.42 12.10 -40.19
C ALA A 563 7.84 12.64 -40.31
N TRP A 564 8.73 12.14 -39.47
CA TRP A 564 10.17 12.40 -39.50
C TRP A 564 10.87 11.20 -40.12
N HIS A 565 12.02 11.40 -40.78
CA HIS A 565 12.83 10.28 -41.25
C HIS A 565 14.10 10.17 -40.41
N VAL A 566 14.58 8.94 -40.22
CA VAL A 566 15.85 8.67 -39.54
C VAL A 566 16.98 9.50 -40.17
N GLY A 567 17.73 10.19 -39.31
CA GLY A 567 18.85 11.06 -39.70
C GLY A 567 18.44 12.46 -40.15
N ASP A 568 17.14 12.77 -40.26
CA ASP A 568 16.68 14.15 -40.50
C ASP A 568 17.10 15.08 -39.36
N TYR A 569 17.19 16.37 -39.67
CA TYR A 569 17.37 17.42 -38.69
C TYR A 569 16.05 18.19 -38.56
N GLN A 570 15.36 18.01 -37.44
CA GLN A 570 13.98 18.45 -37.24
C GLN A 570 13.90 19.51 -36.16
N GLU A 571 13.02 20.48 -36.35
CA GLU A 571 12.76 21.53 -35.37
C GLU A 571 11.74 21.05 -34.34
N VAL A 572 12.06 21.22 -33.06
CA VAL A 572 11.15 21.07 -31.93
C VAL A 572 10.80 22.48 -31.44
N LEU A 573 9.51 22.77 -31.33
CA LEU A 573 9.00 24.04 -30.82
C LEU A 573 8.28 23.83 -29.49
N TRP A 574 8.46 24.76 -28.57
CA TRP A 574 7.73 24.82 -27.31
C TRP A 574 7.41 26.26 -26.91
N ASP A 575 6.36 26.45 -26.12
CA ASP A 575 6.05 27.72 -25.47
C ASP A 575 6.89 27.85 -24.20
N VAL A 576 7.84 28.80 -24.20
CA VAL A 576 8.68 29.12 -23.03
C VAL A 576 7.81 29.58 -21.86
N ALA A 577 6.66 30.22 -22.11
CA ALA A 577 5.68 30.59 -21.11
C ALA A 577 6.27 31.32 -19.88
N ASN A 578 7.17 32.28 -20.09
CA ASN A 578 7.88 33.06 -19.06
C ASN A 578 8.74 32.24 -18.07
N THR A 579 8.96 30.94 -18.32
CA THR A 579 9.72 30.06 -17.40
C THR A 579 11.20 30.41 -17.29
N ASN A 580 11.75 31.06 -18.32
CA ASN A 580 13.15 31.51 -18.36
C ASN A 580 13.41 32.86 -17.67
N ASN A 581 12.38 33.49 -17.09
CA ASN A 581 12.55 34.69 -16.26
C ASN A 581 13.05 34.32 -14.86
N SER A 582 13.50 35.32 -14.09
CA SER A 582 14.17 35.12 -12.80
C SER A 582 13.35 34.44 -11.69
N LEU A 583 12.03 34.27 -11.85
CA LEU A 583 11.19 33.64 -10.83
C LEU A 583 11.21 32.11 -10.94
N VAL A 584 10.83 31.56 -12.10
CA VAL A 584 10.92 30.11 -12.40
C VAL A 584 12.35 29.71 -12.73
N ASN A 585 13.13 30.62 -13.32
CA ASN A 585 14.57 30.53 -13.53
C ASN A 585 15.03 29.29 -14.31
N CYS A 586 14.21 28.79 -15.24
CA CYS A 586 14.56 27.67 -16.10
C CYS A 586 15.29 28.16 -17.36
N HIS A 587 16.60 28.03 -17.38
CA HIS A 587 17.43 28.51 -18.48
C HIS A 587 17.71 27.46 -19.55
N PHE A 588 17.59 26.19 -19.20
CA PHE A 588 17.93 25.07 -20.08
C PHE A 588 16.85 23.99 -20.06
N VAL A 589 16.68 23.31 -21.20
CA VAL A 589 15.77 22.18 -21.37
C VAL A 589 16.49 20.99 -22.00
N ASN A 590 16.02 19.79 -21.69
CA ASN A 590 16.37 18.58 -22.41
C ASN A 590 15.21 18.20 -23.35
N ILE A 591 15.56 17.68 -24.53
CA ILE A 591 14.61 17.17 -25.50
C ILE A 591 14.80 15.66 -25.60
N LYS A 592 13.75 14.92 -25.26
CA LYS A 592 13.74 13.46 -25.26
C LYS A 592 12.67 12.92 -26.20
N LEU A 593 12.88 11.69 -26.66
CA LEU A 593 12.00 10.96 -27.57
C LEU A 593 11.54 9.65 -26.92
N SER A 594 10.24 9.45 -26.98
CA SER A 594 9.55 8.19 -26.71
C SER A 594 9.24 7.48 -28.02
N THR A 595 9.19 6.15 -27.98
CA THR A 595 8.74 5.30 -29.10
C THR A 595 7.58 4.37 -28.71
N ASP A 596 7.00 4.57 -27.53
CA ASP A 596 5.97 3.74 -26.93
C ASP A 596 4.68 4.53 -26.63
N GLY A 597 4.47 5.65 -27.31
CA GLY A 597 3.28 6.50 -27.11
C GLY A 597 3.39 7.52 -25.98
N GLY A 598 4.59 7.72 -25.42
CA GLY A 598 4.87 8.73 -24.39
C GLY A 598 4.98 8.18 -22.96
N TYR A 599 5.06 6.85 -22.79
CA TYR A 599 5.20 6.24 -21.47
C TYR A 599 6.65 6.23 -20.98
N THR A 600 7.61 6.00 -21.88
CA THR A 600 9.05 6.03 -21.57
C THR A 600 9.82 6.90 -22.57
N TYR A 601 10.93 7.48 -22.11
CA TYR A 601 11.75 8.42 -22.91
C TYR A 601 13.23 7.97 -22.96
N PRO A 602 13.55 6.83 -23.58
CA PRO A 602 14.89 6.26 -23.57
C PRO A 602 15.90 6.99 -24.47
N TYR A 603 15.44 7.86 -25.38
CA TYR A 603 16.31 8.57 -26.31
C TYR A 603 16.43 10.05 -25.93
N THR A 604 17.60 10.46 -25.46
CA THR A 604 17.93 11.89 -25.34
C THR A 604 18.38 12.43 -26.69
N LEU A 605 17.65 13.40 -27.23
CA LEU A 605 17.94 14.00 -28.53
C LEU A 605 18.84 15.23 -28.42
N LEU A 606 18.67 16.01 -27.34
CA LEU A 606 19.47 17.19 -27.06
C LEU A 606 19.41 17.51 -25.57
N GLU A 607 20.57 17.74 -24.95
CA GLU A 607 20.67 18.15 -23.55
C GLU A 607 21.05 19.62 -23.43
N ASN A 608 20.62 20.25 -22.33
CA ASN A 608 21.00 21.61 -21.96
C ASN A 608 20.78 22.64 -23.09
N ALA A 609 19.73 22.46 -23.89
CA ALA A 609 19.35 23.44 -24.91
C ALA A 609 18.85 24.72 -24.23
N PRO A 610 19.24 25.92 -24.68
CA PRO A 610 18.69 27.15 -24.14
C PRO A 610 17.16 27.17 -24.21
N ASN A 611 16.51 27.59 -23.13
CA ASN A 611 15.05 27.70 -23.05
C ASN A 611 14.54 28.92 -23.84
N THR A 612 14.61 28.83 -25.18
CA THR A 612 14.28 29.88 -26.13
C THR A 612 13.06 29.58 -27.01
N GLY A 613 12.41 28.43 -26.81
CA GLY A 613 11.17 28.04 -27.50
C GLY A 613 11.37 27.27 -28.82
N THR A 614 12.62 27.02 -29.20
CA THR A 614 12.99 26.24 -30.39
C THR A 614 14.38 25.64 -30.22
N ALA A 615 14.55 24.42 -30.73
CA ALA A 615 15.85 23.81 -30.99
C ALA A 615 15.69 22.80 -32.13
N PHE A 616 16.80 22.50 -32.81
CA PHE A 616 16.84 21.44 -33.79
C PHE A 616 17.49 20.19 -33.20
N VAL A 617 16.97 19.03 -33.57
CA VAL A 617 17.42 17.72 -33.11
C VAL A 617 17.67 16.78 -34.28
N THR A 618 18.58 15.85 -34.10
CA THR A 618 18.78 14.76 -35.05
C THR A 618 17.81 13.62 -34.73
N VAL A 619 17.11 13.11 -35.74
CA VAL A 619 16.19 11.98 -35.58
C VAL A 619 16.98 10.68 -35.49
N PRO A 620 16.89 9.91 -34.38
CA PRO A 620 17.63 8.66 -34.21
C PRO A 620 17.04 7.54 -35.08
N ASP A 621 17.77 6.43 -35.21
CA ASP A 621 17.29 5.21 -35.87
C ASP A 621 16.30 4.45 -34.98
N ALA A 622 15.11 5.01 -34.82
CA ALA A 622 14.07 4.56 -33.91
C ALA A 622 12.69 4.60 -34.61
N VAL A 623 12.54 3.80 -35.66
CA VAL A 623 11.33 3.73 -36.48
C VAL A 623 10.13 3.27 -35.65
N THR A 624 9.07 4.08 -35.64
CA THR A 624 7.82 3.83 -34.89
C THR A 624 6.70 4.72 -35.43
N ASP A 625 5.44 4.35 -35.20
CA ASP A 625 4.27 5.20 -35.42
C ASP A 625 3.74 5.83 -34.12
N GLU A 626 4.41 5.56 -32.98
CA GLU A 626 4.03 5.95 -31.62
C GLU A 626 5.07 6.89 -30.99
N ALA A 627 5.67 7.77 -31.79
CA ALA A 627 6.69 8.69 -31.29
C ALA A 627 6.06 9.85 -30.52
N ARG A 628 6.66 10.23 -29.38
CA ARG A 628 6.35 11.45 -28.63
C ARG A 628 7.60 12.22 -28.28
N ILE A 629 7.52 13.55 -28.36
CA ILE A 629 8.58 14.43 -27.86
C ILE A 629 8.22 14.88 -26.45
N ARG A 630 9.23 14.87 -25.57
CA ARG A 630 9.19 15.51 -24.25
C ARG A 630 10.21 16.62 -24.24
N VAL A 631 9.78 17.79 -23.77
CA VAL A 631 10.67 18.90 -23.42
C VAL A 631 10.57 19.07 -21.92
N GLU A 632 11.67 18.82 -21.23
CA GLU A 632 11.76 18.91 -19.76
C GLU A 632 12.77 19.98 -19.36
N ALA A 633 12.53 20.66 -18.26
CA ALA A 633 13.52 21.56 -17.68
C ALA A 633 14.78 20.75 -17.28
N ALA A 634 15.96 21.28 -17.58
CA ALA A 634 17.23 20.66 -17.20
C ALA A 634 17.71 21.12 -15.80
N ASP A 635 17.18 22.24 -15.33
CA ASP A 635 17.52 22.93 -14.09
C ASP A 635 16.28 23.18 -13.19
N ASN A 636 15.17 22.49 -13.47
CA ASN A 636 13.91 22.55 -12.72
C ASN A 636 13.15 21.21 -12.95
N ILE A 637 11.99 21.01 -12.31
CA ILE A 637 11.31 19.70 -12.25
C ILE A 637 10.14 19.53 -13.23
N PHE A 638 9.77 20.59 -13.95
CA PHE A 638 8.59 20.60 -14.81
C PHE A 638 8.94 20.15 -16.24
N PHE A 639 7.93 19.62 -16.95
CA PHE A 639 8.06 19.20 -18.33
C PHE A 639 6.72 19.29 -19.06
N ASP A 640 6.76 19.13 -20.38
CA ASP A 640 5.57 18.84 -21.18
C ASP A 640 5.89 17.82 -22.28
N ILE A 641 4.86 17.14 -22.79
CA ILE A 641 4.96 16.18 -23.87
C ILE A 641 4.06 16.58 -25.04
N SER A 642 4.43 16.18 -26.26
CA SER A 642 3.54 16.31 -27.42
C SER A 642 2.21 15.59 -27.18
N ASN A 643 1.08 16.21 -27.54
CA ASN A 643 -0.29 15.71 -27.33
C ASN A 643 -0.75 14.67 -28.37
N ALA A 644 0.00 14.42 -29.44
CA ALA A 644 -0.32 13.34 -30.40
C ALA A 644 0.92 12.57 -30.84
N ASP A 645 0.74 11.27 -31.08
CA ASP A 645 1.77 10.41 -31.66
C ASP A 645 2.11 10.90 -33.06
N PHE A 646 3.36 10.77 -33.47
CA PHE A 646 3.83 11.00 -34.83
C PHE A 646 4.70 9.83 -35.31
N ALA A 647 4.98 9.77 -36.61
CA ALA A 647 5.77 8.69 -37.17
C ALA A 647 7.26 9.05 -37.31
N ILE A 648 8.14 8.10 -37.01
CA ILE A 648 9.54 8.08 -37.44
C ILE A 648 9.68 6.97 -38.49
N GLN A 649 10.09 7.34 -39.69
CA GLN A 649 10.20 6.46 -40.84
C GLN A 649 11.67 6.19 -41.20
N PRO A 650 11.98 5.08 -41.88
CA PRO A 650 13.33 4.82 -42.37
C PRO A 650 13.88 5.98 -43.21
N ALA A 651 15.19 6.18 -43.18
CA ALA A 651 15.85 7.18 -44.01
C ALA A 651 15.49 7.03 -45.51
N THR A 652 15.21 8.13 -46.19
CA THR A 652 14.86 8.12 -47.63
C THR A 652 16.05 7.86 -48.54
N ALA A 653 17.27 8.05 -48.03
CA ALA A 653 18.53 7.75 -48.71
C ALA A 653 19.57 7.21 -47.72
N PRO A 654 20.54 6.39 -48.16
CA PRO A 654 21.65 5.96 -47.31
C PRO A 654 22.46 7.16 -46.83
N GLY A 655 22.64 7.28 -45.52
CA GLY A 655 23.41 8.33 -44.90
C GLY A 655 24.10 7.83 -43.63
N TYR A 656 24.91 8.68 -43.03
CA TYR A 656 25.40 8.50 -41.67
C TYR A 656 25.27 9.85 -40.98
N THR A 657 24.82 9.82 -39.72
CA THR A 657 24.84 11.02 -38.87
C THR A 657 25.92 10.83 -37.82
N LEU A 658 26.77 11.83 -37.67
CA LEU A 658 27.77 11.87 -36.61
C LEU A 658 27.22 12.80 -35.53
N ASP A 659 26.75 12.22 -34.45
CA ASP A 659 26.38 12.97 -33.26
C ASP A 659 27.58 13.03 -32.30
N LEU A 660 27.93 14.24 -31.88
CA LEU A 660 29.00 14.49 -30.91
C LEU A 660 28.34 14.92 -29.60
N ASN A 661 27.46 14.08 -29.05
CA ASN A 661 27.01 14.29 -27.67
C ASN A 661 28.22 14.16 -26.75
N PRO A 662 28.46 15.14 -25.86
CA PRO A 662 29.50 14.98 -24.85
C PRO A 662 29.09 13.83 -23.93
N LEU A 663 29.76 12.68 -24.06
CA LEU A 663 29.70 11.60 -23.09
C LEU A 663 30.27 12.14 -21.78
N TYR A 664 29.40 12.50 -20.82
CA TYR A 664 29.78 12.63 -19.42
C TYR A 664 28.81 11.86 -18.55
#